data_AF-A0A820D3W6-F1
#
_entry.id   AF-A0A820D3W6-F1
#
_cell.length_a   1.000
_cell.length_b   1.000
_cell.length_c   1.000
_cell.angle_alpha   90.00
_cell.angle_beta   90.00
_cell.angle_gamma   90.00
#
_symmetry.space_group_name_H-M   'P 1'
#
loop_
_entity.id
_entity.type
_entity.pdbx_description
1 polymer ?
#
loop_
_entity_poly.entity_id
_entity_poly.type
_entity_poly.pdbx_seq_one_letter_code
_entity_poly.pdbx_strand_id
1 'polypeptide(L)'
;FTIEMAGYIAPSFWKSKWTALSESAFQMDECNETKYPTYQSSNVHKPFKTAQETKKQICYHTVYVHNGMGHDLYNGTFEKPMKTIPAALTFTRTLRAVYGNDLTLCIIIREGIYYLGATSTTTSSELGAIALTSDDNNLVIENYQNERVVLSGGILLQLKWSVHAKTVNNNVIMKAQIPSDVKLDQFNELYIDGKRAIVAKYPNGDPSTQGLYAKDPGFTFNVEKWLPPISNPSIEIHMLEPYRNGTVFTNYQLGIGGGASIFNPPANFWSTASPPAGNNYVVPRGFTVKNDALPHIRNWSEPTSGCVHTFHSGYWGGWIFEIASINSTENTIMFGQGGFQEARGSDSGGAFYIANIFEELDSPNEWFLDKETRTIYFMPNQTMPEVFVASQISCLISMSGGSIENSVNNIAIQGLVLTETSHTYMKDFMVPSGGDWSVHRGGTIYLTNTKQISITHNLFTQLGSNGIALIDYNYLTSITLNEFVWLADSAIILVGSTNGIDGFSVASQPANILIQSNLIHETGIYVKQSSPVLIAVSRNISVIGNLMFNIPRAAININDGFYGNHTLSWNVMFNTVRETSDHGAINTWDRQPYLSDAVQSGLPSLWQHGSYIHHNTIFNNYNALWPIDHDDGSCFYEDSYNFLMYGGKKNYLGHSKKDHHQIYVYSDAGTDDFGSNTCLDYYAPRRGYSGWNEVYIE
;
A
#
# COMPACT_ATOMS: atom_id res chain seq x y z
N PHE A 1 22.82 -4.42 -15.71
CA PHE A 1 22.18 -5.73 -15.50
C PHE A 1 20.75 -5.65 -14.98
N THR A 2 20.48 -5.17 -13.75
CA THR A 2 19.10 -5.07 -13.19
C THR A 2 18.14 -4.30 -14.09
N ILE A 3 18.59 -3.16 -14.62
CA ILE A 3 17.81 -2.33 -15.57
C ILE A 3 17.66 -2.98 -16.94
N GLU A 4 18.66 -3.74 -17.39
CA GLU A 4 18.51 -4.52 -18.63
C GLU A 4 17.44 -5.59 -18.43
N MET A 5 17.54 -6.38 -17.35
CA MET A 5 16.57 -7.41 -17.00
C MET A 5 15.16 -6.81 -16.82
N ALA A 6 15.05 -5.71 -16.07
CA ALA A 6 13.78 -5.03 -15.85
C ALA A 6 13.17 -4.44 -17.14
N GLY A 7 14.01 -3.95 -18.07
CA GLY A 7 13.54 -3.47 -19.38
C GLY A 7 13.17 -4.60 -20.34
N TYR A 8 13.82 -5.76 -20.21
CA TYR A 8 13.48 -6.96 -20.97
C TYR A 8 12.12 -7.55 -20.57
N ILE A 9 11.81 -7.54 -19.28
CA ILE A 9 10.57 -8.12 -18.71
C ILE A 9 9.38 -7.14 -18.67
N ALA A 10 9.63 -5.82 -18.72
CA ALA A 10 8.56 -4.84 -18.63
C ALA A 10 7.51 -5.10 -19.72
N PRO A 11 6.21 -5.03 -19.40
CA PRO A 11 5.14 -5.15 -20.39
C PRO A 11 5.40 -4.21 -21.57
N SER A 12 5.08 -4.66 -22.79
CA SER A 12 5.38 -3.95 -24.05
C SER A 12 4.92 -2.48 -24.02
N PHE A 13 3.78 -2.21 -23.40
CA PHE A 13 3.22 -0.87 -23.19
C PHE A 13 4.19 0.09 -22.46
N TRP A 14 4.92 -0.40 -21.45
CA TRP A 14 5.80 0.42 -20.61
C TRP A 14 7.18 0.68 -21.22
N LYS A 15 7.56 -0.07 -22.25
CA LYS A 15 8.89 0.06 -22.89
C LYS A 15 9.14 1.45 -23.47
N SER A 16 8.09 2.15 -23.88
CA SER A 16 8.17 3.54 -24.38
C SER A 16 8.61 4.55 -23.32
N LYS A 17 8.44 4.23 -22.04
CA LYS A 17 8.79 5.08 -20.89
C LYS A 17 10.05 4.60 -20.15
N TRP A 18 10.79 3.65 -20.73
CA TRP A 18 11.86 2.93 -20.03
C TRP A 18 12.97 3.83 -19.48
N THR A 19 13.34 4.92 -20.17
CA THR A 19 14.37 5.85 -19.68
C THR A 19 13.97 6.49 -18.34
N ALA A 20 12.76 7.04 -18.24
CA ALA A 20 12.26 7.62 -17.00
C ALA A 20 12.08 6.58 -15.88
N LEU A 21 11.64 5.36 -16.25
CA LEU A 21 11.55 4.24 -15.30
C LEU A 21 12.92 3.81 -14.78
N SER A 22 13.93 3.79 -15.67
CA SER A 22 15.30 3.48 -15.29
C SER A 22 15.87 4.56 -14.36
N GLU A 23 15.59 5.84 -14.61
CA GLU A 23 15.98 6.94 -13.73
C GLU A 23 15.34 6.84 -12.34
N SER A 24 14.04 6.49 -12.25
CA SER A 24 13.39 6.24 -10.95
C SER A 24 14.02 5.03 -10.22
N ALA A 25 14.29 3.96 -10.95
CA ALA A 25 15.00 2.79 -10.43
C ALA A 25 16.45 3.12 -9.99
N PHE A 26 17.07 4.13 -10.60
CA PHE A 26 18.44 4.59 -10.33
C PHE A 26 18.58 5.51 -9.11
N GLN A 27 17.54 5.81 -8.34
CA GLN A 27 17.70 6.45 -7.02
C GLN A 27 18.55 5.63 -6.03
N MET A 28 19.06 4.45 -6.42
CA MET A 28 20.19 3.77 -5.77
C MET A 28 21.52 4.54 -5.84
N ASP A 29 21.69 5.51 -6.76
CA ASP A 29 22.99 6.09 -7.14
C ASP A 29 23.43 7.30 -6.29
N GLU A 30 22.58 7.87 -5.43
CA GLU A 30 23.01 8.98 -4.54
C GLU A 30 23.84 8.53 -3.32
N CYS A 31 24.13 7.23 -3.19
CA CYS A 31 24.99 6.68 -2.14
C CYS A 31 26.45 6.47 -2.56
N ASN A 32 26.88 6.79 -3.80
CA ASN A 32 28.29 6.77 -4.15
C ASN A 32 28.65 7.69 -5.32
N GLU A 33 29.58 8.64 -5.09
CA GLU A 33 30.10 9.54 -6.11
C GLU A 33 30.92 8.80 -7.18
N THR A 34 30.29 8.18 -8.18
CA THR A 34 31.00 7.74 -9.38
C THR A 34 30.18 7.94 -10.65
N LYS A 35 30.59 8.91 -11.47
CA LYS A 35 30.07 9.13 -12.83
C LYS A 35 30.45 7.96 -13.75
N TYR A 36 29.47 7.24 -14.29
CA TYR A 36 29.67 6.31 -15.40
C TYR A 36 29.09 6.83 -16.73
N PRO A 37 29.65 6.42 -17.89
CA PRO A 37 29.28 6.95 -19.19
C PRO A 37 27.95 6.37 -19.71
N THR A 38 27.29 7.18 -20.55
CA THR A 38 26.02 6.91 -21.24
C THR A 38 25.92 5.53 -21.89
N TYR A 39 24.82 4.83 -21.56
CA TYR A 39 24.48 3.47 -21.97
C TYR A 39 23.83 3.40 -23.37
N GLN A 40 24.18 2.38 -24.16
CA GLN A 40 23.49 1.98 -25.41
C GLN A 40 23.04 0.52 -25.31
N SER A 41 21.74 0.26 -25.54
CA SER A 41 21.13 -1.07 -25.43
C SER A 41 21.47 -1.98 -26.61
N SER A 42 21.77 -3.26 -26.33
CA SER A 42 21.93 -4.30 -27.36
C SER A 42 20.58 -4.97 -27.70
N ASN A 43 20.32 -5.14 -29.01
CA ASN A 43 19.06 -5.62 -29.57
C ASN A 43 18.95 -7.16 -29.62
N VAL A 44 18.81 -7.84 -28.48
CA VAL A 44 18.48 -9.28 -28.48
C VAL A 44 17.20 -9.54 -27.68
N HIS A 45 16.06 -9.35 -28.32
CA HIS A 45 14.76 -9.72 -27.76
C HIS A 45 14.53 -11.23 -27.86
N LYS A 46 14.62 -11.94 -26.73
CA LYS A 46 13.88 -13.20 -26.59
C LYS A 46 12.42 -12.86 -26.27
N PRO A 47 11.42 -13.45 -26.94
CA PRO A 47 10.02 -13.16 -26.65
C PRO A 47 9.65 -13.77 -25.30
N PHE A 48 9.38 -12.91 -24.31
CA PHE A 48 8.66 -13.30 -23.11
C PHE A 48 7.17 -13.40 -23.44
N LYS A 49 6.46 -14.36 -22.86
CA LYS A 49 4.99 -14.39 -22.93
C LYS A 49 4.48 -13.25 -22.06
N THR A 50 4.19 -12.10 -22.66
CA THR A 50 3.37 -11.06 -22.03
C THR A 50 2.04 -11.67 -21.61
N ALA A 51 1.37 -11.10 -20.60
CA ALA A 51 -0.02 -11.45 -20.30
C ALA A 51 -0.82 -11.52 -21.62
N GLN A 52 -1.67 -12.54 -21.77
CA GLN A 52 -2.55 -12.59 -22.93
C GLN A 52 -3.37 -11.29 -22.93
N GLU A 53 -3.40 -10.61 -24.08
CA GLU A 53 -4.31 -9.48 -24.24
C GLU A 53 -5.72 -9.96 -23.92
N THR A 54 -6.33 -9.34 -22.90
CA THR A 54 -7.73 -9.59 -22.57
C THR A 54 -8.54 -9.17 -23.78
N LYS A 55 -9.29 -10.11 -24.38
CA LYS A 55 -10.18 -9.77 -25.50
C LYS A 55 -11.15 -8.70 -25.03
N LYS A 56 -11.17 -7.56 -25.71
CA LYS A 56 -12.12 -6.48 -25.43
C LYS A 56 -13.54 -7.05 -25.43
N GLN A 57 -14.27 -6.85 -24.34
CA GLN A 57 -15.65 -7.31 -24.26
C GLN A 57 -16.50 -6.60 -25.32
N ILE A 58 -17.45 -7.34 -25.91
CA ILE A 58 -18.37 -6.80 -26.90
C ILE A 58 -19.45 -6.01 -26.16
N CYS A 59 -19.49 -4.69 -26.36
CA CYS A 59 -20.53 -3.82 -25.82
C CYS A 59 -21.83 -4.01 -26.58
N TYR A 60 -22.90 -4.46 -25.91
CA TYR A 60 -24.23 -4.50 -26.51
C TYR A 60 -24.82 -3.09 -26.64
N HIS A 61 -24.63 -2.27 -25.61
CA HIS A 61 -25.01 -0.86 -25.62
C HIS A 61 -23.91 -0.02 -24.98
N THR A 62 -23.77 1.21 -25.44
CA THR A 62 -22.71 2.12 -25.05
C THR A 62 -23.30 3.45 -24.60
N VAL A 63 -22.92 3.88 -23.40
CA VAL A 63 -23.29 5.16 -22.80
C VAL A 63 -22.03 6.01 -22.69
N TYR A 64 -22.00 7.15 -23.39
CA TYR A 64 -20.87 8.06 -23.39
C TYR A 64 -20.97 9.10 -22.28
N VAL A 65 -19.84 9.41 -21.64
CA VAL A 65 -19.70 10.45 -20.61
C VAL A 65 -18.68 11.49 -21.05
N HIS A 66 -19.01 12.77 -20.91
CA HIS A 66 -18.10 13.88 -21.16
C HIS A 66 -18.37 15.05 -20.21
N ASN A 67 -17.42 15.38 -19.34
CA ASN A 67 -17.56 16.45 -18.34
C ASN A 67 -17.84 17.86 -18.91
N GLY A 68 -17.26 18.21 -20.07
CA GLY A 68 -17.36 19.53 -20.70
C GLY A 68 -18.47 19.67 -21.73
N MET A 69 -18.74 18.61 -22.52
CA MET A 69 -19.76 18.64 -23.59
C MET A 69 -21.06 17.90 -23.25
N GLY A 70 -21.11 17.18 -22.13
CA GLY A 70 -22.25 16.37 -21.74
C GLY A 70 -23.29 17.09 -20.89
N HIS A 71 -24.49 16.49 -20.81
CA HIS A 71 -25.56 16.88 -19.90
C HIS A 71 -26.25 15.65 -19.34
N ASP A 72 -26.55 15.61 -18.05
CA ASP A 72 -27.15 14.41 -17.38
C ASP A 72 -28.62 14.15 -17.75
N LEU A 73 -29.17 14.95 -18.68
CA LEU A 73 -30.50 14.74 -19.28
C LEU A 73 -30.40 14.21 -20.71
N TYR A 74 -29.18 14.09 -21.24
CA TYR A 74 -28.95 13.49 -22.54
C TYR A 74 -29.05 11.97 -22.45
N ASN A 75 -29.22 11.33 -23.61
CA ASN A 75 -29.42 9.89 -23.72
C ASN A 75 -28.11 9.08 -23.78
N GLY A 76 -26.96 9.72 -23.52
CA GLY A 76 -25.66 9.04 -23.47
C GLY A 76 -25.14 8.58 -24.83
N THR A 77 -25.60 9.17 -25.93
CA THR A 77 -25.02 8.92 -27.27
C THR A 77 -23.70 9.66 -27.44
N PHE A 78 -22.93 9.35 -28.48
CA PHE A 78 -21.66 10.03 -28.74
C PHE A 78 -21.85 11.54 -28.95
N GLU A 79 -22.92 11.94 -29.66
CA GLU A 79 -23.25 13.35 -29.94
C GLU A 79 -23.95 14.05 -28.76
N LYS A 80 -24.64 13.28 -27.91
CA LYS A 80 -25.29 13.77 -26.69
C LYS A 80 -24.85 12.93 -25.49
N PRO A 81 -23.59 13.09 -25.03
CA PRO A 81 -23.06 12.31 -23.92
C PRO A 81 -23.63 12.80 -22.59
N MET A 82 -23.66 11.92 -21.59
CA MET A 82 -23.96 12.33 -20.21
C MET A 82 -22.81 13.15 -19.65
N LYS A 83 -23.08 13.99 -18.63
CA LYS A 83 -22.03 14.83 -18.04
C LYS A 83 -21.23 14.06 -16.98
N THR A 84 -21.92 13.27 -16.16
CA THR A 84 -21.34 12.61 -14.99
C THR A 84 -21.40 11.08 -15.08
N ILE A 85 -20.41 10.42 -14.48
CA ILE A 85 -20.36 8.95 -14.41
C ILE A 85 -21.53 8.39 -13.58
N PRO A 86 -21.92 8.97 -12.42
CA PRO A 86 -23.11 8.53 -11.69
C PRO A 86 -24.42 8.61 -12.50
N ALA A 87 -24.59 9.62 -13.35
CA ALA A 87 -25.75 9.70 -14.24
C ALA A 87 -25.73 8.58 -15.28
N ALA A 88 -24.57 8.31 -15.90
CA ALA A 88 -24.41 7.18 -16.82
C ALA A 88 -24.68 5.83 -16.15
N LEU A 89 -24.23 5.64 -14.92
CA LEU A 89 -24.50 4.44 -14.13
C LEU A 89 -26.00 4.26 -13.86
N THR A 90 -26.65 5.33 -13.42
CA THR A 90 -28.11 5.35 -13.21
C THR A 90 -28.83 4.99 -14.51
N PHE A 91 -28.40 5.55 -15.64
CA PHE A 91 -28.99 5.24 -16.93
C PHE A 91 -28.76 3.78 -17.35
N THR A 92 -27.55 3.23 -17.17
CA THR A 92 -27.31 1.81 -17.47
C THR A 92 -28.21 0.89 -16.65
N ARG A 93 -28.49 1.22 -15.37
CA ARG A 93 -29.46 0.47 -14.55
C ARG A 93 -30.87 0.52 -15.13
N THR A 94 -31.30 1.67 -15.69
CA THR A 94 -32.59 1.74 -16.40
C THR A 94 -32.60 0.90 -17.69
N LEU A 95 -31.49 0.85 -18.42
CA LEU A 95 -31.36 0.02 -19.61
C LEU A 95 -31.41 -1.47 -19.27
N ARG A 96 -30.88 -1.90 -18.12
CA ARG A 96 -30.98 -3.29 -17.66
C ARG A 96 -32.42 -3.73 -17.40
N ALA A 97 -33.27 -2.83 -16.90
CA ALA A 97 -34.70 -3.12 -16.77
C ALA A 97 -35.39 -3.41 -18.12
N VAL A 98 -34.81 -2.96 -19.24
CA VAL A 98 -35.32 -3.16 -20.59
C VAL A 98 -34.68 -4.37 -21.28
N TYR A 99 -33.36 -4.50 -21.21
CA TYR A 99 -32.59 -5.49 -21.96
C TYR A 99 -32.23 -6.76 -21.16
N GLY A 100 -32.46 -6.77 -19.85
CA GLY A 100 -32.04 -7.83 -18.95
C GLY A 100 -30.59 -7.69 -18.48
N ASN A 101 -30.19 -8.57 -17.56
CA ASN A 101 -28.89 -8.49 -16.88
C ASN A 101 -27.76 -9.22 -17.60
N ASP A 102 -28.05 -10.08 -18.58
CA ASP A 102 -27.04 -10.93 -19.23
C ASP A 102 -26.17 -10.20 -20.26
N LEU A 103 -26.61 -9.03 -20.72
CA LEU A 103 -25.92 -8.26 -21.75
C LEU A 103 -24.87 -7.32 -21.14
N THR A 104 -23.68 -7.31 -21.75
CA THR A 104 -22.62 -6.37 -21.40
C THR A 104 -22.98 -4.97 -21.86
N LEU A 105 -23.14 -4.06 -20.90
CA LEU A 105 -23.26 -2.62 -21.16
C LEU A 105 -21.88 -1.97 -20.96
N CYS A 106 -21.67 -0.83 -21.61
CA CYS A 106 -20.41 -0.10 -21.51
C CYS A 106 -20.65 1.38 -21.20
N ILE A 107 -19.94 1.91 -20.21
CA ILE A 107 -19.79 3.33 -19.96
C ILE A 107 -18.43 3.76 -20.52
N ILE A 108 -18.46 4.62 -21.53
CA ILE A 108 -17.26 5.08 -22.24
C ILE A 108 -17.02 6.55 -21.91
N ILE A 109 -15.91 6.82 -21.26
CA ILE A 109 -15.59 8.14 -20.72
C ILE A 109 -14.67 8.87 -21.71
N ARG A 110 -15.03 10.09 -22.05
CA ARG A 110 -14.26 10.98 -22.93
C ARG A 110 -13.18 11.73 -22.15
N GLU A 111 -12.15 12.18 -22.86
CA GLU A 111 -11.01 12.91 -22.32
C GLU A 111 -11.39 14.01 -21.33
N GLY A 112 -10.59 14.15 -20.28
CA GLY A 112 -10.77 15.18 -19.28
C GLY A 112 -10.47 14.73 -17.86
N ILE A 113 -10.54 15.69 -16.94
CA ILE A 113 -10.42 15.47 -15.50
C ILE A 113 -11.81 15.51 -14.87
N TYR A 114 -12.16 14.45 -14.15
CA TYR A 114 -13.40 14.26 -13.44
C TYR A 114 -13.12 14.34 -11.94
N TYR A 115 -13.36 15.51 -11.35
CA TYR A 115 -13.21 15.77 -9.91
C TYR A 115 -14.37 15.16 -9.13
N LEU A 116 -14.26 13.88 -8.79
CA LEU A 116 -15.29 13.12 -8.08
C LEU A 116 -15.44 13.58 -6.62
N GLY A 117 -14.37 14.13 -6.05
CA GLY A 117 -14.36 14.71 -4.71
C GLY A 117 -15.35 15.87 -4.55
N ALA A 118 -15.56 16.68 -5.59
CA ALA A 118 -16.46 17.83 -5.57
C ALA A 118 -17.95 17.44 -5.44
N THR A 119 -18.31 16.24 -5.90
CA THR A 119 -19.71 15.76 -5.92
C THR A 119 -19.98 14.63 -4.93
N SER A 120 -18.95 14.11 -4.26
CA SER A 120 -19.13 12.97 -3.36
C SER A 120 -19.96 13.33 -2.13
N THR A 121 -20.90 12.45 -1.77
CA THR A 121 -21.69 12.52 -0.54
C THR A 121 -21.13 11.63 0.57
N THR A 122 -20.09 10.84 0.28
CA THR A 122 -19.46 9.90 1.22
C THR A 122 -18.01 10.29 1.51
N THR A 123 -17.58 10.01 2.74
CA THR A 123 -16.18 10.11 3.19
C THR A 123 -15.63 8.75 3.59
N SER A 124 -16.40 7.68 3.35
CA SER A 124 -15.98 6.31 3.61
C SER A 124 -14.89 5.89 2.63
N SER A 125 -13.94 5.11 3.12
CA SER A 125 -12.90 4.45 2.32
C SER A 125 -13.37 3.13 1.69
N GLU A 126 -14.61 2.73 1.97
CA GLU A 126 -15.25 1.49 1.49
C GLU A 126 -16.47 1.77 0.60
N LEU A 127 -16.83 3.05 0.43
CA LEU A 127 -17.89 3.48 -0.48
C LEU A 127 -17.34 4.61 -1.36
N GLY A 128 -17.20 4.33 -2.65
CA GLY A 128 -16.67 5.26 -3.64
C GLY A 128 -17.71 6.20 -4.21
N ALA A 129 -17.25 7.23 -4.91
CA ALA A 129 -18.12 8.12 -5.69
C ALA A 129 -18.81 7.38 -6.86
N ILE A 130 -18.18 6.33 -7.37
CA ILE A 130 -18.76 5.38 -8.33
C ILE A 130 -19.05 4.09 -7.56
N ALA A 131 -20.27 3.96 -7.05
CA ALA A 131 -20.70 2.83 -6.24
C ALA A 131 -21.46 1.79 -7.10
N LEU A 132 -20.77 0.70 -7.41
CA LEU A 132 -21.28 -0.43 -8.17
C LEU A 132 -21.85 -1.49 -7.23
N THR A 133 -23.03 -1.99 -7.58
CA THR A 133 -23.75 -3.04 -6.86
C THR A 133 -24.05 -4.20 -7.81
N SER A 134 -24.75 -5.22 -7.34
CA SER A 134 -25.17 -6.34 -8.20
C SER A 134 -26.15 -5.92 -9.32
N ASP A 135 -26.73 -4.72 -9.24
CA ASP A 135 -27.51 -4.12 -10.33
C ASP A 135 -26.64 -3.71 -11.52
N ASP A 136 -25.31 -3.72 -11.37
CA ASP A 136 -24.37 -3.26 -12.41
C ASP A 136 -23.65 -4.41 -13.11
N ASN A 137 -23.96 -5.67 -12.80
CA ASN A 137 -23.30 -6.86 -13.34
C ASN A 137 -23.19 -6.89 -14.87
N ASN A 138 -22.08 -7.36 -15.44
CA ASN A 138 -21.80 -7.28 -16.88
C ASN A 138 -21.67 -5.83 -17.37
N LEU A 139 -20.72 -5.07 -16.80
CA LEU A 139 -20.47 -3.68 -17.15
C LEU A 139 -18.98 -3.43 -17.40
N VAL A 140 -18.69 -2.70 -18.47
CA VAL A 140 -17.35 -2.16 -18.74
C VAL A 140 -17.37 -0.66 -18.47
N ILE A 141 -16.39 -0.16 -17.72
CA ILE A 141 -16.11 1.27 -17.58
C ILE A 141 -14.71 1.50 -18.14
N GLU A 142 -14.63 2.24 -19.25
CA GLU A 142 -13.36 2.49 -19.93
C GLU A 142 -13.26 3.90 -20.50
N ASN A 143 -12.04 4.32 -20.83
CA ASN A 143 -11.81 5.50 -21.64
C ASN A 143 -12.20 5.27 -23.12
N TYR A 144 -12.47 6.35 -23.84
CA TYR A 144 -12.68 6.28 -25.30
C TYR A 144 -11.35 6.10 -26.03
N GLN A 145 -11.11 4.89 -26.55
CA GLN A 145 -9.90 4.56 -27.30
C GLN A 145 -8.63 4.83 -26.45
N ASN A 146 -7.82 5.82 -26.82
CA ASN A 146 -6.58 6.20 -26.13
C ASN A 146 -6.71 7.59 -25.45
N GLU A 147 -7.93 8.13 -25.35
CA GLU A 147 -8.18 9.40 -24.65
C GLU A 147 -7.76 9.29 -23.18
N ARG A 148 -7.11 10.34 -22.67
CA ARG A 148 -6.66 10.39 -21.27
C ARG A 148 -7.82 10.83 -20.36
N VAL A 149 -8.33 9.88 -19.59
CA VAL A 149 -9.39 10.11 -18.60
C VAL A 149 -8.79 10.06 -17.21
N VAL A 150 -8.93 11.17 -16.46
CA VAL A 150 -8.45 11.28 -15.08
C VAL A 150 -9.64 11.33 -14.13
N LEU A 151 -9.72 10.36 -13.22
CA LEU A 151 -10.64 10.36 -12.09
C LEU A 151 -9.87 10.86 -10.86
N SER A 152 -10.20 12.07 -10.42
CA SER A 152 -9.58 12.72 -9.26
C SER A 152 -10.47 12.59 -8.04
N GLY A 153 -9.90 12.16 -6.91
CA GLY A 153 -10.53 12.19 -5.60
C GLY A 153 -10.59 13.57 -4.96
N GLY A 154 -10.05 14.58 -5.63
CA GLY A 154 -9.97 15.94 -5.14
C GLY A 154 -11.02 16.88 -5.71
N ILE A 155 -10.85 18.15 -5.37
CA ILE A 155 -11.58 19.30 -5.89
C ILE A 155 -10.58 20.38 -6.32
N LEU A 156 -10.76 20.91 -7.54
CA LEU A 156 -9.97 22.00 -8.06
C LEU A 156 -10.21 23.29 -7.24
N LEU A 157 -9.14 23.89 -6.74
CA LEU A 157 -9.20 25.11 -5.94
C LEU A 157 -9.04 26.35 -6.81
N GLN A 158 -10.02 27.26 -6.76
CA GLN A 158 -9.95 28.58 -7.37
C GLN A 158 -9.48 29.61 -6.34
N LEU A 159 -8.17 29.71 -6.15
CA LEU A 159 -7.56 30.48 -5.07
C LEU A 159 -7.18 31.90 -5.51
N LYS A 160 -7.44 32.87 -4.62
CA LYS A 160 -6.97 34.25 -4.76
C LYS A 160 -5.82 34.49 -3.78
N TRP A 161 -4.61 34.35 -4.27
CA TRP A 161 -3.40 34.46 -3.47
C TRP A 161 -3.07 35.91 -3.10
N SER A 162 -2.60 36.11 -1.87
CA SER A 162 -2.05 37.35 -1.37
C SER A 162 -0.82 37.06 -0.51
N VAL A 163 0.10 38.03 -0.38
CA VAL A 163 1.27 37.87 0.47
C VAL A 163 0.82 37.81 1.93
N HIS A 164 1.23 36.76 2.66
CA HIS A 164 1.09 36.69 4.11
C HIS A 164 2.30 37.31 4.81
N ALA A 165 3.50 36.80 4.52
CA ALA A 165 4.74 37.23 5.16
C ALA A 165 5.96 36.98 4.26
N LYS A 166 7.09 37.59 4.62
CA LYS A 166 8.41 37.25 4.07
C LYS A 166 9.25 36.62 5.17
N THR A 167 9.92 35.51 4.88
CA THR A 167 10.82 34.85 5.82
C THR A 167 12.17 35.56 5.88
N VAL A 168 12.98 35.22 6.89
CA VAL A 168 14.35 35.74 7.06
C VAL A 168 15.26 35.46 5.86
N ASN A 169 14.96 34.42 5.08
CA ASN A 169 15.69 34.03 3.87
C ASN A 169 15.11 34.65 2.59
N ASN A 170 14.26 35.69 2.71
CA ASN A 170 13.54 36.34 1.62
C ASN A 170 12.54 35.44 0.85
N ASN A 171 12.20 34.24 1.35
CA ASN A 171 11.08 33.48 0.81
C ASN A 171 9.76 34.18 1.16
N VAL A 172 8.73 33.98 0.34
CA VAL A 172 7.42 34.60 0.55
C VAL A 172 6.42 33.51 0.92
N ILE A 173 5.73 33.66 2.04
CA ILE A 173 4.57 32.85 2.37
C ILE A 173 3.35 33.54 1.76
N MET A 174 2.64 32.81 0.91
CA MET A 174 1.39 33.23 0.28
C MET A 174 0.23 32.65 1.07
N LYS A 175 -0.91 33.35 1.07
CA LYS A 175 -2.17 32.85 1.64
C LYS A 175 -3.36 33.04 0.71
N ALA A 176 -4.33 32.14 0.82
CA ALA A 176 -5.62 32.23 0.15
C ALA A 176 -6.74 31.67 1.04
N GLN A 177 -7.98 32.06 0.76
CA GLN A 177 -9.16 31.51 1.42
C GLN A 177 -9.64 30.26 0.69
N ILE A 178 -9.93 29.19 1.44
CA ILE A 178 -10.48 27.95 0.90
C ILE A 178 -11.98 28.15 0.60
N PRO A 179 -12.43 27.85 -0.64
CA PRO A 179 -13.84 27.89 -1.01
C PRO A 179 -14.75 27.11 -0.04
N SER A 180 -15.99 27.57 0.14
CA SER A 180 -16.93 27.04 1.14
C SER A 180 -17.39 25.61 0.87
N ASP A 181 -17.38 25.19 -0.39
CA ASP A 181 -17.75 23.87 -0.89
C ASP A 181 -16.70 22.78 -0.62
N VAL A 182 -15.46 23.17 -0.28
CA VAL A 182 -14.42 22.23 0.15
C VAL A 182 -14.69 21.75 1.58
N LYS A 183 -14.72 20.43 1.77
CA LYS A 183 -14.85 19.81 3.10
C LYS A 183 -13.48 19.76 3.77
N LEU A 184 -13.26 20.60 4.77
CA LEU A 184 -11.96 20.75 5.44
C LEU A 184 -11.52 19.51 6.22
N ASP A 185 -12.47 18.71 6.72
CA ASP A 185 -12.15 17.47 7.44
C ASP A 185 -11.58 16.38 6.53
N GLN A 186 -11.86 16.46 5.22
CA GLN A 186 -11.32 15.53 4.22
C GLN A 186 -10.16 16.10 3.41
N PHE A 187 -9.97 17.43 3.46
CA PHE A 187 -8.82 18.10 2.87
C PHE A 187 -7.61 17.91 3.76
N ASN A 188 -6.89 16.84 3.46
CA ASN A 188 -5.74 16.39 4.21
C ASN A 188 -4.49 16.18 3.33
N GLU A 189 -4.65 16.33 2.02
CA GLU A 189 -3.58 16.34 1.03
C GLU A 189 -3.83 17.49 0.06
N LEU A 190 -2.76 18.20 -0.30
CA LEU A 190 -2.76 19.19 -1.36
C LEU A 190 -1.97 18.62 -2.54
N TYR A 191 -2.52 18.78 -3.73
CA TYR A 191 -1.83 18.46 -4.98
C TYR A 191 -1.61 19.74 -5.78
N ILE A 192 -0.39 19.90 -6.26
CA ILE A 192 0.06 21.04 -7.05
C ILE A 192 0.56 20.52 -8.39
N ASP A 193 -0.05 20.98 -9.48
CA ASP A 193 0.27 20.55 -10.84
C ASP A 193 0.31 19.01 -11.00
N GLY A 194 -0.62 18.32 -10.32
CA GLY A 194 -0.77 16.87 -10.35
C GLY A 194 0.24 16.09 -9.50
N LYS A 195 0.97 16.75 -8.59
CA LYS A 195 1.92 16.13 -7.65
C LYS A 195 1.53 16.45 -6.21
N ARG A 196 1.72 15.51 -5.29
CA ARG A 196 1.54 15.77 -3.86
C ARG A 196 2.46 16.88 -3.39
N ALA A 197 1.90 17.86 -2.68
CA ALA A 197 2.64 18.95 -2.07
C ALA A 197 3.16 18.56 -0.69
N ILE A 198 4.24 19.21 -0.25
CA ILE A 198 4.89 18.88 1.02
C ILE A 198 4.13 19.60 2.13
N VAL A 199 3.52 18.87 3.07
CA VAL A 199 2.97 19.50 4.27
C VAL A 199 4.12 20.12 5.08
N ALA A 200 3.91 21.30 5.65
CA ALA A 200 4.86 21.96 6.55
C ALA A 200 5.37 20.96 7.60
N LYS A 201 6.67 20.69 7.61
CA LYS A 201 7.25 19.64 8.44
C LYS A 201 8.69 19.91 8.82
N TYR A 202 9.09 19.34 9.95
CA TYR A 202 10.46 19.38 10.41
C TYR A 202 10.98 17.98 10.83
N PRO A 203 12.19 17.58 10.42
CA PRO A 203 13.07 18.30 9.47
C PRO A 203 12.46 18.40 8.07
N ASN A 204 12.82 19.46 7.37
CA ASN A 204 12.35 19.73 6.01
C ASN A 204 12.76 18.59 5.09
N GLY A 205 11.88 18.23 4.16
CA GLY A 205 12.14 17.21 3.16
C GLY A 205 10.87 16.56 2.65
N ASP A 206 10.86 16.12 1.41
CA ASP A 206 9.71 15.50 0.74
C ASP A 206 9.62 14.00 1.09
N PRO A 207 8.62 13.55 1.88
CA PRO A 207 8.48 12.14 2.25
C PRO A 207 8.25 11.20 1.06
N SER A 208 7.85 11.75 -0.09
CA SER A 208 7.61 10.96 -1.30
C SER A 208 8.93 10.60 -1.96
N THR A 209 9.85 11.56 -2.09
CA THR A 209 11.10 11.38 -2.85
C THR A 209 12.33 11.17 -1.98
N GLN A 210 12.27 11.55 -0.70
CA GLN A 210 13.36 11.44 0.27
C GLN A 210 12.97 10.41 1.32
N GLY A 211 13.57 9.22 1.23
CA GLY A 211 13.46 8.17 2.24
C GLY A 211 14.51 8.30 3.34
N LEU A 212 14.43 7.45 4.37
CA LEU A 212 15.32 7.46 5.54
C LEU A 212 16.83 7.47 5.23
N TYR A 213 17.23 6.94 4.08
CA TYR A 213 18.63 6.82 3.65
C TYR A 213 18.99 7.72 2.46
N ALA A 214 18.13 8.68 2.13
CA ALA A 214 18.52 9.78 1.27
C ALA A 214 19.52 10.69 2.02
N LYS A 215 20.28 11.48 1.27
CA LYS A 215 21.25 12.44 1.83
C LYS A 215 20.59 13.42 2.81
N ASP A 216 19.40 13.91 2.45
CA ASP A 216 18.57 14.80 3.26
C ASP A 216 17.21 14.12 3.47
N PRO A 217 17.09 13.20 4.44
CA PRO A 217 15.94 12.28 4.53
C PRO A 217 14.66 12.95 5.03
N GLY A 218 14.76 14.15 5.60
CA GLY A 218 13.62 14.79 6.27
C GLY A 218 13.16 14.07 7.54
N PHE A 219 14.07 13.31 8.18
CA PHE A 219 13.89 12.64 9.47
C PHE A 219 15.03 13.04 10.44
N THR A 220 14.77 12.98 11.74
CA THR A 220 15.77 13.19 12.79
C THR A 220 15.80 12.04 13.79
N PHE A 221 16.97 11.83 14.40
CA PHE A 221 17.21 10.82 15.44
C PHE A 221 17.35 11.45 16.84
N ASN A 222 16.96 12.72 17.00
CA ASN A 222 17.21 13.52 18.19
C ASN A 222 16.17 13.35 19.32
N VAL A 223 15.66 12.13 19.49
CA VAL A 223 14.93 11.77 20.70
C VAL A 223 15.92 11.65 21.86
N GLU A 224 15.60 12.24 23.00
CA GLU A 224 16.33 12.05 24.25
C GLU A 224 15.77 10.85 25.03
N LYS A 225 14.44 10.77 25.15
CA LYS A 225 13.78 9.72 25.91
C LYS A 225 12.35 9.46 25.42
N TRP A 226 12.02 8.20 25.19
CA TRP A 226 10.65 7.76 24.98
C TRP A 226 9.88 7.65 26.30
N LEU A 227 8.64 8.12 26.31
CA LEU A 227 7.77 7.98 27.46
C LEU A 227 7.11 6.60 27.46
N PRO A 228 7.13 5.89 28.59
CA PRO A 228 6.68 4.50 28.63
C PRO A 228 5.21 4.38 28.23
N PRO A 229 4.83 3.31 27.52
CA PRO A 229 3.45 2.98 27.19
C PRO A 229 2.54 2.91 28.41
N ILE A 230 1.23 3.05 28.17
CA ILE A 230 0.21 2.76 29.17
C ILE A 230 -0.14 1.27 29.07
N SER A 231 -0.03 0.54 30.18
CA SER A 231 -0.50 -0.84 30.24
C SER A 231 -2.03 -0.87 30.18
N ASN A 232 -2.57 -1.45 29.13
CA ASN A 232 -4.00 -1.68 28.96
C ASN A 232 -4.22 -3.14 28.55
N PRO A 233 -4.37 -4.07 29.51
CA PRO A 233 -4.44 -5.49 29.19
C PRO A 233 -5.71 -5.82 28.43
N SER A 234 -5.58 -6.62 27.38
CA SER A 234 -6.70 -7.15 26.61
C SER A 234 -7.25 -8.43 27.25
N ILE A 235 -8.47 -8.79 26.89
CA ILE A 235 -9.02 -10.13 27.18
C ILE A 235 -8.39 -11.09 26.19
N GLU A 236 -7.81 -12.18 26.69
CA GLU A 236 -7.21 -13.20 25.84
C GLU A 236 -8.19 -14.34 25.56
N ILE A 237 -8.36 -14.65 24.29
CA ILE A 237 -8.90 -15.92 23.82
C ILE A 237 -7.70 -16.80 23.48
N HIS A 238 -7.60 -17.95 24.15
CA HIS A 238 -6.60 -18.97 23.84
C HIS A 238 -7.31 -20.30 23.61
N MET A 239 -7.27 -20.79 22.37
CA MET A 239 -7.94 -22.02 21.98
C MET A 239 -7.01 -23.22 22.15
N LEU A 240 -7.35 -24.11 23.09
CA LEU A 240 -6.59 -25.33 23.35
C LEU A 240 -6.78 -26.40 22.28
N GLU A 241 -7.99 -26.49 21.71
CA GLU A 241 -8.35 -27.45 20.68
C GLU A 241 -9.26 -26.79 19.63
N PRO A 242 -9.13 -27.14 18.34
CA PRO A 242 -8.09 -28.01 17.79
C PRO A 242 -6.73 -27.30 17.71
N TYR A 243 -5.62 -28.05 17.72
CA TYR A 243 -4.25 -27.52 17.63
C TYR A 243 -3.38 -28.22 16.58
N ARG A 244 -2.30 -27.56 16.14
CA ARG A 244 -1.29 -28.11 15.21
C ARG A 244 -0.17 -28.81 15.97
N ASN A 245 0.31 -29.95 15.45
CA ASN A 245 1.50 -30.65 15.94
C ASN A 245 2.75 -30.29 15.11
N GLY A 246 3.95 -30.31 15.70
CA GLY A 246 5.20 -30.14 14.95
C GLY A 246 5.57 -28.70 14.55
N THR A 247 4.86 -27.72 15.10
CA THR A 247 5.18 -26.29 15.02
C THR A 247 5.25 -25.71 16.45
N VAL A 248 5.97 -24.61 16.63
CA VAL A 248 5.96 -23.85 17.90
C VAL A 248 4.72 -22.98 18.05
N PHE A 249 3.97 -22.77 16.97
CA PHE A 249 2.73 -21.99 16.92
C PHE A 249 1.51 -22.92 16.82
N THR A 250 1.24 -23.63 17.91
CA THR A 250 0.30 -24.76 17.94
C THR A 250 -1.17 -24.35 18.02
N ASN A 251 -1.46 -23.25 18.72
CA ASN A 251 -2.81 -22.89 19.16
C ASN A 251 -3.25 -21.54 18.58
N TYR A 252 -4.56 -21.40 18.35
CA TYR A 252 -5.14 -20.10 17.97
C TYR A 252 -5.25 -19.21 19.21
N GLN A 253 -4.90 -17.94 19.05
CA GLN A 253 -5.00 -16.96 20.12
C GLN A 253 -5.38 -15.58 19.59
N LEU A 254 -6.05 -14.79 20.43
CA LEU A 254 -6.48 -13.44 20.08
C LEU A 254 -6.67 -12.58 21.32
N GLY A 255 -6.09 -11.38 21.32
CA GLY A 255 -6.43 -10.33 22.27
C GLY A 255 -7.64 -9.53 21.82
N ILE A 256 -8.59 -9.25 22.71
CA ILE A 256 -9.79 -8.44 22.44
C ILE A 256 -9.93 -7.32 23.48
N GLY A 257 -10.29 -6.12 23.02
CA GLY A 257 -10.41 -4.95 23.90
C GLY A 257 -9.05 -4.52 24.44
N GLY A 258 -8.99 -3.83 25.57
CA GLY A 258 -7.72 -3.37 26.16
C GLY A 258 -6.85 -2.60 25.15
N GLY A 259 -5.59 -2.97 25.03
CA GLY A 259 -4.64 -2.42 24.06
C GLY A 259 -5.02 -2.69 22.60
N ALA A 260 -5.79 -3.75 22.32
CA ALA A 260 -6.31 -4.03 20.98
C ALA A 260 -7.45 -3.07 20.57
N SER A 261 -7.99 -2.26 21.50
CA SER A 261 -9.12 -1.35 21.22
C SER A 261 -8.78 -0.22 20.24
N ILE A 262 -7.51 -0.05 19.89
CA ILE A 262 -7.09 0.93 18.87
C ILE A 262 -7.34 0.44 17.44
N PHE A 263 -7.54 -0.87 17.25
CA PHE A 263 -7.81 -1.49 15.96
C PHE A 263 -9.32 -1.64 15.76
N ASN A 264 -9.74 -1.80 14.50
CA ASN A 264 -11.13 -2.05 14.14
C ASN A 264 -11.24 -3.30 13.22
N PRO A 265 -11.79 -4.43 13.69
CA PRO A 265 -12.36 -4.64 15.03
C PRO A 265 -11.28 -4.58 16.14
N PRO A 266 -11.67 -4.40 17.42
CA PRO A 266 -10.75 -4.23 18.55
C PRO A 266 -10.10 -5.56 18.96
N ALA A 267 -9.35 -6.15 18.03
CA ALA A 267 -8.75 -7.46 18.13
C ALA A 267 -7.33 -7.46 17.53
N ASN A 268 -6.39 -8.11 18.21
CA ASN A 268 -4.99 -8.18 17.80
C ASN A 268 -4.31 -9.44 18.34
N PHE A 269 -3.61 -10.17 17.47
CA PHE A 269 -2.79 -11.33 17.81
C PHE A 269 -1.69 -11.01 18.84
N TRP A 270 -1.10 -9.81 18.76
CA TRP A 270 -0.01 -9.36 19.65
C TRP A 270 -0.49 -8.80 20.99
N SER A 271 -1.80 -8.78 21.25
CA SER A 271 -2.36 -8.26 22.50
C SER A 271 -2.82 -9.37 23.45
N THR A 272 -1.98 -10.39 23.70
CA THR A 272 -2.27 -11.53 24.59
C THR A 272 -1.38 -11.53 25.83
N ALA A 273 -1.76 -12.15 26.95
CA ALA A 273 -0.96 -12.04 28.19
C ALA A 273 0.45 -12.65 28.05
N SER A 274 0.64 -13.60 27.14
CA SER A 274 1.92 -14.24 26.83
C SER A 274 2.02 -14.55 25.33
N PRO A 275 2.29 -13.55 24.47
CA PRO A 275 2.41 -13.82 23.05
C PRO A 275 3.56 -14.83 22.82
N PRO A 276 3.36 -15.83 21.95
CA PRO A 276 4.28 -16.98 21.77
C PRO A 276 5.64 -16.55 21.22
N ALA A 277 5.73 -15.33 20.67
CA ALA A 277 6.96 -14.64 20.37
C ALA A 277 6.84 -13.19 20.86
N GLY A 278 7.93 -12.60 21.36
CA GLY A 278 8.01 -11.16 21.61
C GLY A 278 7.17 -10.63 22.78
N ASN A 279 6.80 -9.34 22.67
CA ASN A 279 6.11 -8.58 23.70
C ASN A 279 4.67 -8.28 23.27
N ASN A 280 3.86 -7.91 24.25
CA ASN A 280 2.53 -7.37 24.01
C ASN A 280 2.59 -6.10 23.15
N TYR A 281 1.54 -5.89 22.36
CA TYR A 281 1.35 -4.63 21.64
C TYR A 281 1.36 -3.47 22.62
N VAL A 282 2.34 -2.60 22.42
CA VAL A 282 2.53 -1.37 23.15
C VAL A 282 3.09 -0.31 22.21
N VAL A 283 2.73 0.94 22.46
CA VAL A 283 3.33 2.09 21.79
C VAL A 283 3.66 3.15 22.83
N PRO A 284 4.75 3.92 22.65
CA PRO A 284 5.08 5.01 23.55
C PRO A 284 3.95 6.03 23.58
N ARG A 285 3.77 6.71 24.71
CA ARG A 285 2.76 7.78 24.85
C ARG A 285 3.27 9.17 24.47
N GLY A 286 4.49 9.26 23.96
CA GLY A 286 5.20 10.49 23.66
C GLY A 286 6.70 10.34 23.83
N PHE A 287 7.43 11.44 23.68
CA PHE A 287 8.87 11.50 23.89
C PHE A 287 9.35 12.90 24.26
N THR A 288 10.54 12.96 24.85
CA THR A 288 11.33 14.18 25.05
C THR A 288 12.38 14.26 23.95
N VAL A 289 12.53 15.43 23.32
CA VAL A 289 13.61 15.68 22.36
C VAL A 289 14.81 16.33 23.02
N LYS A 290 15.99 16.07 22.44
CA LYS A 290 17.23 16.77 22.83
C LYS A 290 17.05 18.27 22.65
N ASN A 291 17.77 19.06 23.44
CA ASN A 291 17.81 20.52 23.26
C ASN A 291 18.19 20.88 21.81
N ASP A 292 17.50 21.89 21.28
CA ASP A 292 17.67 22.43 19.92
C ASP A 292 17.36 21.43 18.78
N ALA A 293 16.83 20.24 19.10
CA ALA A 293 16.45 19.24 18.09
C ALA A 293 15.29 19.69 17.21
N LEU A 294 14.34 20.44 17.78
CA LEU A 294 13.19 21.04 17.11
C LEU A 294 13.29 22.57 17.33
N PRO A 295 13.80 23.34 16.36
CA PRO A 295 14.18 24.73 16.56
C PRO A 295 12.98 25.63 16.89
N HIS A 296 11.79 25.29 16.40
CA HIS A 296 10.58 26.11 16.59
C HIS A 296 9.61 25.59 17.65
N ILE A 297 9.91 24.49 18.37
CA ILE A 297 8.98 23.86 19.33
C ILE A 297 8.42 24.83 20.39
N ARG A 298 9.21 25.83 20.80
CA ARG A 298 8.79 26.85 21.79
C ARG A 298 7.88 27.93 21.21
N ASN A 299 7.82 28.04 19.88
CA ASN A 299 7.04 29.04 19.16
C ASN A 299 5.73 28.46 18.60
N TRP A 300 5.53 27.15 18.66
CA TRP A 300 4.30 26.51 18.20
C TRP A 300 3.09 27.07 18.94
N SER A 301 2.24 27.77 18.20
CA SER A 301 1.00 28.35 18.74
C SER A 301 -0.07 27.29 18.95
N GLU A 302 -0.26 26.39 17.98
CA GLU A 302 -1.29 25.35 17.99
C GLU A 302 -0.69 23.95 17.73
N PRO A 303 0.06 23.38 18.69
CA PRO A 303 0.77 22.11 18.52
C PRO A 303 -0.14 20.92 18.25
N THR A 304 -1.41 20.97 18.68
CA THR A 304 -2.40 19.92 18.49
C THR A 304 -2.88 19.76 17.05
N SER A 305 -2.54 20.72 16.17
CA SER A 305 -2.76 20.57 14.73
C SER A 305 -1.81 19.56 14.10
N GLY A 306 -0.67 19.30 14.72
CA GLY A 306 0.40 18.49 14.13
C GLY A 306 0.30 16.99 14.40
N CYS A 307 1.07 16.24 13.63
CA CYS A 307 1.29 14.81 13.82
C CYS A 307 2.78 14.47 13.85
N VAL A 308 3.12 13.41 14.58
CA VAL A 308 4.44 12.81 14.60
C VAL A 308 4.42 11.56 13.73
N HIS A 309 5.32 11.51 12.77
CA HIS A 309 5.64 10.28 12.05
C HIS A 309 6.94 9.73 12.60
N THR A 310 6.96 8.47 13.02
CA THR A 310 8.15 7.84 13.61
C THR A 310 8.27 6.40 13.14
N PHE A 311 9.50 5.93 12.95
CA PHE A 311 9.73 4.51 12.74
C PHE A 311 9.52 3.71 14.03
N HIS A 312 9.20 2.44 13.88
CA HIS A 312 9.36 1.43 14.95
C HIS A 312 10.84 1.38 15.39
N SER A 313 11.13 1.08 16.66
CA SER A 313 12.52 1.05 17.19
C SER A 313 13.45 0.11 16.43
N GLY A 314 12.97 -1.10 16.09
CA GLY A 314 13.63 -2.06 15.20
C GLY A 314 13.42 -1.81 13.70
N TYR A 315 12.85 -0.66 13.31
CA TYR A 315 12.54 -0.30 11.92
C TYR A 315 11.69 -1.35 11.19
N TRP A 316 10.77 -2.03 11.87
CA TRP A 316 9.87 -3.02 11.26
C TRP A 316 8.67 -2.41 10.52
N GLY A 317 8.49 -1.10 10.66
CA GLY A 317 7.36 -0.34 10.16
C GLY A 317 7.46 1.10 10.66
N GLY A 318 6.33 1.80 10.67
CA GLY A 318 6.25 3.16 11.17
C GLY A 318 4.88 3.45 11.77
N TRP A 319 4.85 4.42 12.65
CA TRP A 319 3.66 4.91 13.33
C TRP A 319 3.44 6.37 13.03
N ILE A 320 2.17 6.75 13.05
CA ILE A 320 1.73 8.12 12.99
C ILE A 320 0.87 8.39 14.22
N PHE A 321 1.17 9.48 14.92
CA PHE A 321 0.45 9.93 16.11
C PHE A 321 0.03 11.39 15.96
N GLU A 322 -1.19 11.73 16.36
CA GLU A 322 -1.56 13.11 16.64
C GLU A 322 -0.77 13.64 17.84
N ILE A 323 -0.49 14.94 17.84
CA ILE A 323 0.07 15.61 19.01
C ILE A 323 -1.08 15.97 19.96
N ALA A 324 -1.09 15.40 21.15
CA ALA A 324 -2.10 15.72 22.17
C ALA A 324 -1.75 16.98 22.95
N SER A 325 -0.46 17.17 23.28
CA SER A 325 0.04 18.33 24.01
C SER A 325 1.56 18.40 23.96
N ILE A 326 2.12 19.56 24.28
CA ILE A 326 3.56 19.73 24.49
C ILE A 326 3.84 20.30 25.89
N ASN A 327 4.97 19.89 26.49
CA ASN A 327 5.62 20.62 27.56
C ASN A 327 6.89 21.24 26.99
N SER A 328 6.81 22.52 26.61
CA SER A 328 7.91 23.25 25.97
C SER A 328 9.10 23.56 26.90
N THR A 329 8.92 23.44 28.23
CA THR A 329 10.04 23.59 29.18
C THR A 329 10.89 22.34 29.20
N GLU A 330 10.26 21.18 29.05
CA GLU A 330 10.90 19.86 29.05
C GLU A 330 11.14 19.32 27.62
N ASN A 331 10.77 20.08 26.57
CA ASN A 331 10.75 19.63 25.19
C ASN A 331 10.04 18.26 24.99
N THR A 332 8.96 18.05 25.72
CA THR A 332 8.21 16.79 25.71
C THR A 332 6.97 16.92 24.84
N ILE A 333 6.78 15.97 23.91
CA ILE A 333 5.60 15.83 23.06
C ILE A 333 4.80 14.62 23.55
N MET A 334 3.52 14.84 23.86
CA MET A 334 2.58 13.78 24.23
C MET A 334 1.74 13.38 23.01
N PHE A 335 1.54 12.08 22.83
CA PHE A 335 0.76 11.54 21.72
C PHE A 335 -0.74 11.45 22.04
N GLY A 336 -1.56 11.69 21.02
CA GLY A 336 -2.99 11.47 20.97
C GLY A 336 -3.33 10.16 20.26
N GLN A 337 -4.32 10.20 19.36
CA GLN A 337 -4.68 9.04 18.54
C GLN A 337 -3.51 8.65 17.61
N GLY A 338 -3.29 7.35 17.41
CA GLY A 338 -2.25 6.85 16.50
C GLY A 338 -1.65 5.51 16.90
N GLY A 339 -0.55 5.14 16.23
CA GLY A 339 0.24 3.94 16.53
C GLY A 339 -0.29 2.63 15.95
N PHE A 340 -1.49 2.63 15.37
CA PHE A 340 -2.16 1.43 14.86
C PHE A 340 -1.73 1.01 13.45
N GLN A 341 -0.74 1.66 12.83
CA GLN A 341 -0.25 1.33 11.48
C GLN A 341 0.72 0.14 11.44
N GLU A 342 0.93 -0.51 12.58
CA GLU A 342 1.75 -1.70 12.77
C GLU A 342 1.12 -2.54 13.90
N ALA A 343 1.17 -3.87 13.84
CA ALA A 343 0.38 -4.74 14.73
C ALA A 343 1.06 -5.15 16.03
N ARG A 344 2.40 -5.13 16.10
CA ARG A 344 3.19 -5.72 17.19
C ARG A 344 3.63 -4.73 18.26
N GLY A 345 3.83 -3.47 17.91
CA GLY A 345 4.23 -2.41 18.81
C GLY A 345 5.69 -2.49 19.29
N SER A 346 6.18 -1.40 19.88
CA SER A 346 7.37 -1.36 20.73
C SER A 346 7.25 -0.20 21.71
N ASP A 347 7.94 -0.28 22.85
CA ASP A 347 7.94 0.74 23.90
C ASP A 347 8.71 2.02 23.53
N SER A 348 9.35 2.02 22.37
CA SER A 348 10.18 3.09 21.84
C SER A 348 10.10 3.14 20.31
N GLY A 349 10.46 4.27 19.74
CA GLY A 349 10.52 4.50 18.29
C GLY A 349 11.93 4.82 17.78
N GLY A 350 12.05 4.92 16.46
CA GLY A 350 13.26 5.27 15.72
C GLY A 350 13.27 6.73 15.26
N ALA A 351 13.79 6.96 14.05
CA ALA A 351 13.81 8.28 13.44
C ALA A 351 12.38 8.83 13.26
N PHE A 352 12.22 10.15 13.39
CA PHE A 352 10.92 10.81 13.34
C PHE A 352 10.95 12.14 12.60
N TYR A 353 9.76 12.63 12.23
CA TYR A 353 9.51 14.03 11.87
C TYR A 353 8.17 14.49 12.44
N ILE A 354 8.01 15.81 12.52
CA ILE A 354 6.77 16.49 12.90
C ILE A 354 6.19 17.13 11.65
N ALA A 355 4.89 17.00 11.43
CA ALA A 355 4.20 17.59 10.30
C ALA A 355 2.95 18.36 10.74
N ASN A 356 2.47 19.22 9.84
CA ASN A 356 1.25 20.00 9.96
C ASN A 356 1.28 21.00 11.13
N ILE A 357 2.39 21.73 11.27
CA ILE A 357 2.54 22.86 12.20
C ILE A 357 2.86 24.11 11.39
N PHE A 358 2.16 25.22 11.64
CA PHE A 358 2.33 26.45 10.86
C PHE A 358 3.74 27.03 10.96
N GLU A 359 4.34 27.00 12.15
CA GLU A 359 5.68 27.52 12.39
C GLU A 359 6.78 26.68 11.71
N GLU A 360 6.46 25.47 11.24
CA GLU A 360 7.35 24.65 10.42
C GLU A 360 7.10 24.86 8.90
N LEU A 361 6.28 25.83 8.50
CA LEU A 361 6.16 26.28 7.11
C LEU A 361 7.32 27.21 6.78
N ASP A 362 8.52 26.66 6.59
CA ASP A 362 9.75 27.42 6.47
C ASP A 362 10.59 27.08 5.21
N SER A 363 10.18 26.05 4.46
CA SER A 363 10.85 25.57 3.25
C SER A 363 10.04 25.81 1.98
N PRO A 364 10.70 26.05 0.82
CA PRO A 364 10.00 26.10 -0.46
C PRO A 364 9.19 24.83 -0.76
N ASN A 365 8.04 25.03 -1.37
CA ASN A 365 7.01 24.06 -1.73
C ASN A 365 6.22 23.44 -0.56
N GLU A 366 6.40 23.96 0.66
CA GLU A 366 5.57 23.56 1.78
C GLU A 366 4.22 24.27 1.81
N TRP A 367 3.22 23.61 2.38
CA TRP A 367 1.89 24.17 2.63
C TRP A 367 1.37 23.87 4.03
N PHE A 368 0.45 24.71 4.50
CA PHE A 368 -0.28 24.52 5.76
C PHE A 368 -1.73 24.97 5.58
N LEU A 369 -2.68 24.26 6.21
CA LEU A 369 -4.10 24.64 6.23
C LEU A 369 -4.55 24.94 7.66
N ASP A 370 -4.87 26.21 7.89
CA ASP A 370 -5.63 26.62 9.06
C ASP A 370 -7.11 26.33 8.80
N LYS A 371 -7.61 25.25 9.43
CA LYS A 371 -9.01 24.82 9.29
C LYS A 371 -9.99 25.77 10.00
N GLU A 372 -9.56 26.45 11.06
CA GLU A 372 -10.44 27.36 11.81
C GLU A 372 -10.74 28.61 10.99
N THR A 373 -9.70 29.20 10.39
CA THR A 373 -9.85 30.41 9.56
C THR A 373 -10.11 30.11 8.08
N ARG A 374 -10.14 28.83 7.68
CA ARG A 374 -10.22 28.35 6.29
C ARG A 374 -9.13 28.96 5.40
N THR A 375 -7.94 29.18 5.96
CA THR A 375 -6.83 29.82 5.25
C THR A 375 -5.78 28.78 4.88
N ILE A 376 -5.49 28.67 3.58
CA ILE A 376 -4.35 27.90 3.11
C ILE A 376 -3.14 28.82 2.97
N TYR A 377 -2.00 28.34 3.43
CA TYR A 377 -0.70 28.97 3.33
C TYR A 377 0.20 28.10 2.47
N PHE A 378 1.00 28.73 1.62
CA PHE A 378 1.93 28.03 0.73
C PHE A 378 3.18 28.86 0.52
N MET A 379 4.35 28.23 0.56
CA MET A 379 5.63 28.87 0.25
C MET A 379 6.09 28.45 -1.15
N PRO A 380 5.87 29.24 -2.21
CA PRO A 380 6.38 28.91 -3.54
C PRO A 380 7.90 28.89 -3.60
N ASN A 381 8.45 27.96 -4.40
CA ASN A 381 9.83 28.09 -4.88
C ASN A 381 9.90 29.12 -6.03
N GLN A 382 10.01 30.39 -5.67
CA GLN A 382 10.06 31.56 -6.56
C GLN A 382 8.74 31.86 -7.29
N THR A 383 8.29 30.98 -8.18
CA THR A 383 7.08 31.20 -9.00
C THR A 383 5.89 30.47 -8.42
N MET A 384 4.72 31.10 -8.46
CA MET A 384 3.47 30.46 -8.04
C MET A 384 3.06 29.37 -9.05
N PRO A 385 2.72 28.16 -8.57
CA PRO A 385 2.10 27.12 -9.38
C PRO A 385 0.73 27.54 -9.94
N GLU A 386 0.28 26.80 -10.95
CA GLU A 386 -0.98 27.12 -11.65
C GLU A 386 -2.18 26.38 -11.08
N VAL A 387 -2.03 25.08 -10.80
CA VAL A 387 -3.15 24.21 -10.44
C VAL A 387 -3.01 23.70 -9.01
N PHE A 388 -4.03 23.96 -8.19
CA PHE A 388 -4.14 23.45 -6.82
C PHE A 388 -5.37 22.57 -6.70
N VAL A 389 -5.22 21.37 -6.17
CA VAL A 389 -6.31 20.42 -5.92
C VAL A 389 -6.28 19.98 -4.46
N ALA A 390 -7.38 20.15 -3.73
CA ALA A 390 -7.54 19.62 -2.38
C ALA A 390 -8.12 18.20 -2.43
N SER A 391 -7.57 17.26 -1.68
CA SER A 391 -8.18 15.94 -1.51
C SER A 391 -9.57 16.02 -0.87
N GLN A 392 -10.49 15.11 -1.23
CA GLN A 392 -11.84 15.05 -0.64
C GLN A 392 -12.33 13.63 -0.35
N ILE A 393 -11.91 12.64 -1.13
CA ILE A 393 -12.28 11.23 -0.93
C ILE A 393 -11.09 10.31 -1.12
N SER A 394 -11.07 9.21 -0.37
CA SER A 394 -10.05 8.15 -0.49
C SER A 394 -10.44 7.05 -1.48
N CYS A 395 -11.75 6.77 -1.62
CA CYS A 395 -12.29 5.73 -2.50
C CYS A 395 -12.97 6.34 -3.73
N LEU A 396 -12.53 5.98 -4.94
CA LEU A 396 -13.13 6.45 -6.20
C LEU A 396 -14.21 5.49 -6.71
N ILE A 397 -13.90 4.19 -6.69
CA ILE A 397 -14.78 3.14 -7.20
C ILE A 397 -14.95 2.08 -6.11
N SER A 398 -16.18 1.76 -5.75
CA SER A 398 -16.49 0.63 -4.86
C SER A 398 -17.38 -0.37 -5.55
N MET A 399 -17.09 -1.66 -5.40
CA MET A 399 -17.90 -2.77 -5.88
C MET A 399 -18.33 -3.60 -4.68
N SER A 400 -19.60 -3.48 -4.29
CA SER A 400 -20.11 -4.07 -3.06
C SER A 400 -21.36 -4.89 -3.33
N GLY A 401 -21.21 -6.21 -3.31
CA GLY A 401 -22.32 -7.15 -3.39
C GLY A 401 -23.06 -7.21 -2.06
N GLY A 402 -24.38 -7.37 -2.09
CA GLY A 402 -25.17 -7.49 -0.86
C GLY A 402 -24.87 -8.77 -0.07
N SER A 403 -24.40 -9.82 -0.76
CA SER A 403 -23.91 -11.07 -0.18
C SER A 403 -23.07 -11.85 -1.20
N ILE A 404 -22.55 -13.02 -0.83
CA ILE A 404 -21.85 -13.95 -1.73
C ILE A 404 -22.78 -14.48 -2.83
N GLU A 405 -24.07 -14.66 -2.54
CA GLU A 405 -25.09 -15.07 -3.49
C GLU A 405 -25.51 -13.92 -4.40
N ASN A 406 -25.53 -12.69 -3.87
CA ASN A 406 -25.85 -11.46 -4.58
C ASN A 406 -24.60 -10.61 -4.84
N SER A 407 -23.58 -11.23 -5.45
CA SER A 407 -22.29 -10.58 -5.74
C SER A 407 -22.36 -9.60 -6.90
N VAL A 408 -21.48 -8.60 -6.88
CA VAL A 408 -21.12 -7.85 -8.08
C VAL A 408 -20.32 -8.76 -9.00
N ASN A 409 -20.73 -8.91 -10.25
CA ASN A 409 -20.19 -9.91 -11.17
C ASN A 409 -19.85 -9.33 -12.54
N ASN A 410 -18.72 -9.79 -13.09
CA ASN A 410 -18.29 -9.49 -14.46
C ASN A 410 -18.23 -7.97 -14.76
N ILE A 411 -17.41 -7.26 -13.99
CA ILE A 411 -17.13 -5.83 -14.20
C ILE A 411 -15.71 -5.68 -14.74
N ALA A 412 -15.52 -4.80 -15.73
CA ALA A 412 -14.20 -4.40 -16.20
C ALA A 412 -13.97 -2.91 -16.00
N ILE A 413 -12.85 -2.54 -15.37
CA ILE A 413 -12.37 -1.15 -15.22
C ILE A 413 -11.04 -1.02 -15.96
N GLN A 414 -11.00 -0.17 -17.01
CA GLN A 414 -9.79 -0.09 -17.82
C GLN A 414 -9.48 1.27 -18.45
N GLY A 415 -8.19 1.53 -18.65
CA GLY A 415 -7.70 2.71 -19.36
C GLY A 415 -7.87 4.04 -18.61
N LEU A 416 -8.03 4.00 -17.29
CA LEU A 416 -8.26 5.18 -16.45
C LEU A 416 -7.01 5.60 -15.68
N VAL A 417 -6.87 6.89 -15.42
CA VAL A 417 -5.94 7.44 -14.43
C VAL A 417 -6.72 7.72 -13.15
N LEU A 418 -6.37 7.08 -12.04
CA LEU A 418 -6.96 7.26 -10.72
C LEU A 418 -5.97 8.03 -9.85
N THR A 419 -6.40 9.18 -9.29
CA THR A 419 -5.45 10.09 -8.64
C THR A 419 -6.04 11.00 -7.57
N GLU A 420 -5.17 11.71 -6.85
CA GLU A 420 -5.48 12.82 -5.95
C GLU A 420 -6.48 12.47 -4.83
N THR A 421 -6.27 11.32 -4.17
CA THR A 421 -7.17 10.81 -3.12
C THR A 421 -6.70 11.16 -1.70
N SER A 422 -7.64 11.38 -0.77
CA SER A 422 -7.33 11.71 0.63
C SER A 422 -6.52 10.61 1.33
N HIS A 423 -5.61 11.00 2.23
CA HIS A 423 -4.81 10.03 2.96
C HIS A 423 -5.62 9.22 3.99
N THR A 424 -5.23 7.96 4.21
CA THR A 424 -5.93 7.03 5.12
C THR A 424 -5.14 6.63 6.36
N TYR A 425 -3.93 7.15 6.57
CA TYR A 425 -3.06 6.70 7.67
C TYR A 425 -3.62 6.97 9.09
N MET A 426 -4.57 7.91 9.26
CA MET A 426 -5.31 8.12 10.52
C MET A 426 -6.74 7.53 10.51
N LYS A 427 -7.11 6.75 9.49
CA LYS A 427 -8.37 6.01 9.48
C LYS A 427 -8.20 4.69 10.23
N ASP A 428 -9.27 3.93 10.36
CA ASP A 428 -9.27 2.65 11.05
C ASP A 428 -8.32 1.62 10.40
N PHE A 429 -7.54 0.93 11.22
CA PHE A 429 -6.69 -0.21 10.84
C PHE A 429 -7.15 -1.48 11.57
N MET A 430 -6.94 -2.62 10.95
CA MET A 430 -7.19 -3.93 11.54
C MET A 430 -5.92 -4.77 11.54
N VAL A 431 -5.80 -5.73 12.47
CA VAL A 431 -4.79 -6.80 12.38
C VAL A 431 -5.46 -8.00 11.72
N PRO A 432 -5.11 -8.36 10.47
CA PRO A 432 -5.85 -9.35 9.70
C PRO A 432 -5.53 -10.79 10.12
N SER A 433 -4.35 -11.04 10.68
CA SER A 433 -3.91 -12.39 11.06
C SER A 433 -2.73 -12.39 12.04
N GLY A 434 -1.94 -13.48 12.12
CA GLY A 434 -0.85 -13.64 13.09
C GLY A 434 0.49 -13.01 12.69
N GLY A 435 0.52 -12.30 11.57
CA GLY A 435 1.70 -11.54 11.13
C GLY A 435 1.85 -10.21 11.87
N ASP A 436 2.90 -9.47 11.52
CA ASP A 436 3.23 -8.20 12.19
C ASP A 436 2.44 -7.01 11.60
N TRP A 437 1.61 -7.26 10.58
CA TRP A 437 0.97 -6.18 9.82
C TRP A 437 -0.42 -5.85 10.36
N SER A 438 -0.69 -4.56 10.48
CA SER A 438 -2.05 -4.04 10.48
C SER A 438 -2.31 -3.31 9.17
N VAL A 439 -3.57 -3.21 8.77
CA VAL A 439 -3.95 -2.62 7.49
C VAL A 439 -5.22 -1.80 7.56
N HIS A 440 -5.24 -0.72 6.81
CA HIS A 440 -6.46 -0.05 6.44
C HIS A 440 -7.21 -0.89 5.40
N ARG A 441 -8.48 -1.24 5.65
CA ARG A 441 -9.28 -2.09 4.74
C ARG A 441 -9.80 -1.36 3.50
N GLY A 442 -9.72 -0.04 3.45
CA GLY A 442 -10.15 0.74 2.30
C GLY A 442 -9.09 0.86 1.21
N GLY A 443 -9.51 1.33 0.04
CA GLY A 443 -8.63 1.58 -1.10
C GLY A 443 -9.27 2.52 -2.13
N THR A 444 -8.45 2.97 -3.09
CA THR A 444 -8.92 3.81 -4.20
C THR A 444 -9.94 3.05 -5.07
N ILE A 445 -9.74 1.74 -5.24
CA ILE A 445 -10.80 0.80 -5.62
C ILE A 445 -11.03 -0.18 -4.47
N TYR A 446 -12.29 -0.30 -4.04
CA TYR A 446 -12.71 -1.22 -2.97
C TYR A 446 -13.61 -2.32 -3.53
N LEU A 447 -13.36 -3.57 -3.15
CA LEU A 447 -14.11 -4.74 -3.60
C LEU A 447 -14.51 -5.61 -2.41
N THR A 448 -15.80 -5.89 -2.29
CA THR A 448 -16.34 -6.91 -1.38
C THR A 448 -17.54 -7.60 -2.01
N ASN A 449 -17.66 -8.90 -1.75
CA ASN A 449 -18.68 -9.76 -2.36
C ASN A 449 -18.69 -9.66 -3.89
N THR A 450 -17.53 -9.90 -4.52
CA THR A 450 -17.37 -9.78 -5.98
C THR A 450 -16.98 -11.08 -6.67
N LYS A 451 -17.32 -11.19 -7.97
CA LYS A 451 -16.96 -12.31 -8.84
C LYS A 451 -16.51 -11.78 -10.21
N GLN A 452 -15.47 -12.39 -10.78
CA GLN A 452 -15.03 -12.14 -12.16
C GLN A 452 -14.77 -10.67 -12.48
N ILE A 453 -14.07 -9.95 -11.59
CA ILE A 453 -13.73 -8.55 -11.81
C ILE A 453 -12.41 -8.45 -12.59
N SER A 454 -12.33 -7.53 -13.54
CA SER A 454 -11.11 -7.21 -14.28
C SER A 454 -10.72 -5.75 -14.08
N ILE A 455 -9.51 -5.50 -13.59
CA ILE A 455 -8.94 -4.16 -13.44
C ILE A 455 -7.65 -4.13 -14.25
N THR A 456 -7.67 -3.43 -15.38
CA THR A 456 -6.58 -3.55 -16.37
C THR A 456 -6.22 -2.25 -17.08
N HIS A 457 -4.95 -2.07 -17.44
CA HIS A 457 -4.48 -0.88 -18.16
C HIS A 457 -4.75 0.46 -17.47
N ASN A 458 -4.84 0.49 -16.14
CA ASN A 458 -5.03 1.72 -15.38
C ASN A 458 -3.71 2.26 -14.81
N LEU A 459 -3.67 3.56 -14.55
CA LEU A 459 -2.63 4.23 -13.78
C LEU A 459 -3.20 4.67 -12.43
N PHE A 460 -2.68 4.11 -11.34
CA PHE A 460 -2.94 4.51 -9.97
C PHE A 460 -1.80 5.41 -9.51
N THR A 461 -2.07 6.69 -9.28
CA THR A 461 -0.99 7.61 -8.87
C THR A 461 -1.39 8.72 -7.93
N GLN A 462 -0.45 9.17 -7.09
CA GLN A 462 -0.68 10.26 -6.13
C GLN A 462 -1.81 9.94 -5.15
N LEU A 463 -1.88 8.69 -4.69
CA LEU A 463 -2.97 8.20 -3.85
C LEU A 463 -2.63 8.30 -2.37
N GLY A 464 -3.59 8.76 -1.58
CA GLY A 464 -3.51 8.81 -0.12
C GLY A 464 -3.86 7.49 0.57
N SER A 465 -4.34 6.49 -0.17
CA SER A 465 -4.80 5.19 0.35
C SER A 465 -4.03 4.02 -0.25
N ASN A 466 -4.48 2.80 0.06
CA ASN A 466 -4.19 1.63 -0.77
C ASN A 466 -4.70 1.84 -2.21
N GLY A 467 -4.06 1.18 -3.18
CA GLY A 467 -4.52 1.18 -4.57
C GLY A 467 -5.84 0.41 -4.74
N ILE A 468 -5.79 -0.91 -4.53
CA ILE A 468 -6.94 -1.82 -4.62
C ILE A 468 -7.05 -2.62 -3.33
N ALA A 469 -8.24 -2.62 -2.72
CA ALA A 469 -8.55 -3.42 -1.55
C ALA A 469 -9.58 -4.50 -1.88
N LEU A 470 -9.17 -5.77 -1.82
CA LEU A 470 -10.03 -6.94 -1.94
C LEU A 470 -10.33 -7.47 -0.55
N ILE A 471 -11.50 -7.11 -0.05
CA ILE A 471 -11.93 -7.38 1.32
C ILE A 471 -13.01 -8.45 1.31
N ASP A 472 -12.90 -9.41 2.21
CA ASP A 472 -13.86 -10.52 2.34
C ASP A 472 -13.97 -11.33 1.04
N TYR A 473 -15.17 -11.73 0.63
CA TYR A 473 -15.36 -12.58 -0.54
C TYR A 473 -15.06 -11.85 -1.86
N ASN A 474 -14.03 -12.31 -2.57
CA ASN A 474 -13.73 -11.90 -3.93
C ASN A 474 -13.27 -13.12 -4.72
N TYR A 475 -13.87 -13.41 -5.88
CA TYR A 475 -13.61 -14.65 -6.60
C TYR A 475 -13.27 -14.40 -8.06
N LEU A 476 -12.18 -15.00 -8.56
CA LEU A 476 -11.74 -14.86 -9.97
C LEU A 476 -11.52 -13.40 -10.41
N THR A 477 -10.98 -12.57 -9.52
CA THR A 477 -10.57 -11.21 -9.90
C THR A 477 -9.20 -11.23 -10.57
N SER A 478 -9.05 -10.42 -11.62
CA SER A 478 -7.82 -10.26 -12.39
C SER A 478 -7.39 -8.80 -12.38
N ILE A 479 -6.16 -8.55 -11.90
CA ILE A 479 -5.53 -7.24 -11.82
C ILE A 479 -4.28 -7.29 -12.68
N THR A 480 -4.37 -6.70 -13.88
CA THR A 480 -3.34 -6.90 -14.91
C THR A 480 -2.92 -5.62 -15.60
N LEU A 481 -1.64 -5.50 -15.99
CA LEU A 481 -1.19 -4.43 -16.88
C LEU A 481 -1.46 -3.01 -16.32
N ASN A 482 -1.56 -2.85 -15.01
CA ASN A 482 -1.69 -1.55 -14.35
C ASN A 482 -0.31 -1.02 -13.93
N GLU A 483 -0.23 0.29 -13.73
CA GLU A 483 0.88 0.96 -13.04
C GLU A 483 0.38 1.53 -11.71
N PHE A 484 1.13 1.29 -10.64
CA PHE A 484 0.90 1.85 -9.31
C PHE A 484 2.14 2.63 -8.90
N VAL A 485 1.98 3.94 -8.72
CA VAL A 485 3.12 4.84 -8.43
C VAL A 485 2.75 6.02 -7.55
N TRP A 486 3.53 6.30 -6.51
CA TRP A 486 3.28 7.37 -5.53
C TRP A 486 2.04 7.10 -4.65
N LEU A 487 2.03 5.95 -3.98
CA LEU A 487 0.96 5.53 -3.08
C LEU A 487 1.38 5.74 -1.61
N ALA A 488 0.43 6.18 -0.78
CA ALA A 488 0.63 6.35 0.66
C ALA A 488 0.89 5.03 1.41
N ASP A 489 0.28 3.94 0.94
CA ASP A 489 0.28 2.61 1.56
C ASP A 489 0.52 1.54 0.47
N SER A 490 -0.18 0.41 0.53
CA SER A 490 0.02 -0.77 -0.29
C SER A 490 -0.68 -0.64 -1.65
N ALA A 491 -0.12 -1.27 -2.70
CA ALA A 491 -0.76 -1.22 -4.02
C ALA A 491 -2.00 -2.11 -4.07
N ILE A 492 -1.88 -3.37 -3.64
CA ILE A 492 -2.96 -4.34 -3.64
C ILE A 492 -2.99 -5.09 -2.31
N ILE A 493 -4.10 -5.01 -1.59
CA ILE A 493 -4.32 -5.79 -0.36
C ILE A 493 -5.43 -6.83 -0.57
N LEU A 494 -5.20 -8.03 -0.05
CA LEU A 494 -6.18 -9.10 0.00
C LEU A 494 -6.36 -9.50 1.45
N VAL A 495 -7.55 -9.25 2.00
CA VAL A 495 -7.83 -9.47 3.41
C VAL A 495 -9.18 -10.18 3.53
N GLY A 496 -9.13 -11.48 3.82
CA GLY A 496 -10.32 -12.26 4.15
C GLY A 496 -10.70 -12.19 5.63
N SER A 497 -11.86 -12.74 5.94
CA SER A 497 -12.37 -12.85 7.32
C SER A 497 -12.51 -14.31 7.75
N THR A 498 -12.28 -14.56 9.04
CA THR A 498 -12.63 -15.81 9.74
C THR A 498 -13.54 -15.49 10.94
N ASN A 499 -14.17 -16.51 11.51
CA ASN A 499 -14.80 -16.42 12.83
C ASN A 499 -13.90 -17.11 13.87
N GLY A 500 -12.99 -16.34 14.47
CA GLY A 500 -11.91 -16.90 15.29
C GLY A 500 -11.02 -17.81 14.44
N ILE A 501 -10.81 -19.05 14.89
CA ILE A 501 -10.06 -20.06 14.13
C ILE A 501 -10.79 -20.51 12.85
N ASP A 502 -12.12 -20.38 12.79
CA ASP A 502 -12.93 -21.00 11.73
C ASP A 502 -13.01 -20.12 10.48
N GLY A 503 -12.19 -20.45 9.49
CA GLY A 503 -12.34 -19.97 8.12
C GLY A 503 -12.84 -21.04 7.15
N PHE A 504 -13.23 -22.22 7.64
CA PHE A 504 -13.77 -23.30 6.83
C PHE A 504 -15.26 -23.09 6.58
N SER A 505 -16.04 -22.82 7.64
CA SER A 505 -17.48 -22.57 7.53
C SER A 505 -17.79 -21.15 7.03
N VAL A 506 -16.87 -20.21 7.25
CA VAL A 506 -16.95 -18.83 6.77
C VAL A 506 -16.30 -18.76 5.39
N ALA A 507 -17.09 -18.72 4.32
CA ALA A 507 -16.59 -18.62 2.94
C ALA A 507 -16.34 -17.17 2.51
N SER A 508 -15.68 -16.35 3.34
CA SER A 508 -15.55 -14.90 3.16
C SER A 508 -14.10 -14.49 2.93
N GLN A 509 -13.43 -15.12 1.96
CA GLN A 509 -12.02 -14.84 1.64
C GLN A 509 -11.82 -14.52 0.15
N PRO A 510 -10.81 -13.71 -0.19
CA PRO A 510 -10.34 -13.58 -1.56
C PRO A 510 -9.82 -14.93 -2.05
N ALA A 511 -10.29 -15.36 -3.22
CA ALA A 511 -9.99 -16.68 -3.77
C ALA A 511 -9.79 -16.65 -5.29
N ASN A 512 -8.77 -17.38 -5.77
CA ASN A 512 -8.44 -17.47 -7.20
C ASN A 512 -8.18 -16.10 -7.85
N ILE A 513 -7.38 -15.27 -7.19
CA ILE A 513 -7.04 -13.93 -7.67
C ILE A 513 -5.77 -14.00 -8.50
N LEU A 514 -5.78 -13.32 -9.65
CA LEU A 514 -4.64 -13.20 -10.55
C LEU A 514 -4.11 -11.76 -10.55
N ILE A 515 -2.89 -11.56 -10.09
CA ILE A 515 -2.16 -10.28 -10.12
C ILE A 515 -0.99 -10.45 -11.08
N GLN A 516 -1.11 -9.93 -12.30
CA GLN A 516 -0.15 -10.24 -13.35
C GLN A 516 0.31 -9.05 -14.19
N SER A 517 1.61 -9.00 -14.48
CA SER A 517 2.18 -8.01 -15.41
C SER A 517 1.88 -6.56 -15.03
N ASN A 518 1.79 -6.26 -13.73
CA ASN A 518 1.70 -4.90 -13.23
C ASN A 518 3.11 -4.33 -13.00
N LEU A 519 3.19 -3.00 -13.07
CA LEU A 519 4.35 -2.20 -12.68
C LEU A 519 4.00 -1.50 -11.36
N ILE A 520 4.76 -1.75 -10.30
CA ILE A 520 4.46 -1.21 -8.96
C ILE A 520 5.72 -0.60 -8.38
N HIS A 521 5.70 0.70 -8.09
CA HIS A 521 6.86 1.39 -7.55
C HIS A 521 6.49 2.62 -6.71
N GLU A 522 7.41 3.08 -5.86
CA GLU A 522 7.21 4.21 -4.94
C GLU A 522 5.87 4.15 -4.17
N THR A 523 5.70 3.07 -3.41
CA THR A 523 4.54 2.87 -2.52
C THR A 523 4.95 3.09 -1.06
N GLY A 524 3.99 3.14 -0.14
CA GLY A 524 4.29 3.28 1.29
C GLY A 524 4.93 4.61 1.69
N ILE A 525 4.49 5.71 1.08
CA ILE A 525 5.02 7.05 1.39
C ILE A 525 4.80 7.41 2.86
N TYR A 526 3.65 7.03 3.44
CA TYR A 526 3.33 7.29 4.85
C TYR A 526 3.36 6.01 5.69
N VAL A 527 2.67 4.95 5.25
CA VAL A 527 2.64 3.67 5.97
C VAL A 527 3.84 2.86 5.54
N LYS A 528 4.82 2.73 6.44
CA LYS A 528 6.09 2.07 6.16
C LYS A 528 6.02 0.55 6.25
N GLN A 529 5.01 0.00 6.91
CA GLN A 529 4.68 -1.43 6.88
C GLN A 529 3.64 -1.70 5.78
N SER A 530 4.08 -1.58 4.52
CA SER A 530 3.26 -1.67 3.32
C SER A 530 3.97 -2.46 2.22
N SER A 531 3.20 -2.97 1.25
CA SER A 531 3.74 -3.72 0.10
C SER A 531 2.98 -3.44 -1.20
N PRO A 532 3.63 -3.66 -2.36
CA PRO A 532 2.95 -3.89 -3.62
C PRO A 532 1.83 -4.92 -3.52
N VAL A 533 2.06 -6.07 -2.87
CA VAL A 533 1.04 -7.09 -2.66
C VAL A 533 1.08 -7.60 -1.22
N LEU A 534 -0.05 -7.49 -0.53
CA LEU A 534 -0.29 -8.11 0.78
C LEU A 534 -1.35 -9.20 0.65
N ILE A 535 -1.07 -10.38 1.18
CA ILE A 535 -1.97 -11.51 1.22
C ILE A 535 -2.21 -11.89 2.68
N ALA A 536 -3.45 -11.75 3.15
CA ALA A 536 -3.89 -12.23 4.46
C ALA A 536 -5.21 -12.99 4.33
N VAL A 537 -5.32 -14.14 4.99
CA VAL A 537 -6.55 -14.95 5.07
C VAL A 537 -7.18 -15.14 3.67
N SER A 538 -6.38 -15.62 2.72
CA SER A 538 -6.74 -15.69 1.29
C SER A 538 -6.44 -17.07 0.71
N ARG A 539 -7.10 -17.44 -0.40
CA ARG A 539 -7.03 -18.79 -0.99
C ARG A 539 -6.51 -18.74 -2.43
N ASN A 540 -5.48 -19.52 -2.75
CA ASN A 540 -5.02 -19.73 -4.14
C ASN A 540 -4.80 -18.40 -4.92
N ILE A 541 -3.75 -17.67 -4.55
CA ILE A 541 -3.44 -16.36 -5.13
C ILE A 541 -2.25 -16.51 -6.07
N SER A 542 -2.38 -15.99 -7.28
CA SER A 542 -1.34 -16.02 -8.31
C SER A 542 -0.77 -14.62 -8.52
N VAL A 543 0.50 -14.41 -8.17
CA VAL A 543 1.24 -13.17 -8.42
C VAL A 543 2.31 -13.47 -9.45
N ILE A 544 2.09 -13.04 -10.70
CA ILE A 544 2.86 -13.54 -11.85
C ILE A 544 3.42 -12.42 -12.71
N GLY A 545 4.73 -12.41 -12.96
CA GLY A 545 5.30 -11.54 -14.00
C GLY A 545 5.21 -10.05 -13.70
N ASN A 546 5.16 -9.64 -12.44
CA ASN A 546 5.10 -8.23 -12.04
C ASN A 546 6.51 -7.66 -11.85
N LEU A 547 6.66 -6.34 -12.04
CA LEU A 547 7.87 -5.59 -11.74
C LEU A 547 7.60 -4.70 -10.53
N MET A 548 8.35 -4.90 -9.44
CA MET A 548 8.14 -4.23 -8.16
C MET A 548 9.45 -3.65 -7.63
N PHE A 549 9.50 -2.34 -7.36
CA PHE A 549 10.72 -1.72 -6.83
C PHE A 549 10.45 -0.41 -6.10
N ASN A 550 11.43 0.13 -5.40
CA ASN A 550 11.32 1.36 -4.63
C ASN A 550 10.30 1.26 -3.49
N ILE A 551 10.43 0.21 -2.66
CA ILE A 551 9.45 -0.16 -1.62
C ILE A 551 10.06 -0.03 -0.22
N PRO A 552 9.35 0.55 0.78
CA PRO A 552 9.89 0.73 2.13
C PRO A 552 10.10 -0.58 2.87
N ARG A 553 9.28 -1.61 2.61
CA ARG A 553 9.33 -2.96 3.19
C ARG A 553 9.31 -4.07 2.12
N ALA A 554 8.53 -5.13 2.28
CA ALA A 554 8.46 -6.22 1.30
C ALA A 554 7.78 -5.81 0.00
N ALA A 555 8.21 -6.41 -1.11
CA ALA A 555 7.44 -6.40 -2.34
C ALA A 555 6.18 -7.26 -2.22
N ILE A 556 6.30 -8.46 -1.63
CA ILE A 556 5.18 -9.38 -1.38
C ILE A 556 5.22 -9.85 0.07
N ASN A 557 4.12 -9.65 0.80
CA ASN A 557 3.93 -10.20 2.14
C ASN A 557 2.78 -11.21 2.15
N ILE A 558 3.00 -12.36 2.76
CA ILE A 558 1.97 -13.35 3.10
C ILE A 558 1.88 -13.40 4.63
N ASN A 559 0.82 -12.82 5.18
CA ASN A 559 0.74 -12.47 6.58
C ASN A 559 0.37 -13.65 7.51
N ASP A 560 0.08 -14.83 6.93
CA ASP A 560 -0.35 -16.04 7.64
C ASP A 560 -0.23 -17.32 6.79
N GLY A 561 -0.42 -18.48 7.45
CA GLY A 561 -0.57 -19.79 6.79
C GLY A 561 -2.01 -20.29 6.76
N PHE A 562 -2.96 -19.47 6.27
CA PHE A 562 -4.40 -19.80 6.24
C PHE A 562 -4.77 -20.96 5.29
N TYR A 563 -4.53 -20.78 3.99
CA TYR A 563 -4.95 -21.74 2.94
C TYR A 563 -3.79 -22.20 2.05
N GLY A 564 -2.85 -21.31 1.74
CA GLY A 564 -1.76 -21.61 0.82
C GLY A 564 -2.25 -21.76 -0.63
N ASN A 565 -1.62 -22.67 -1.37
CA ASN A 565 -1.77 -22.81 -2.83
C ASN A 565 -1.45 -21.50 -3.57
N HIS A 566 -0.64 -20.63 -2.97
CA HIS A 566 -0.21 -19.41 -3.63
C HIS A 566 0.87 -19.74 -4.67
N THR A 567 0.87 -19.01 -5.79
CA THR A 567 1.92 -19.11 -6.80
C THR A 567 2.53 -17.74 -7.04
N LEU A 568 3.78 -17.56 -6.63
CA LEU A 568 4.56 -16.36 -6.90
C LEU A 568 5.60 -16.72 -7.96
N SER A 569 5.41 -16.28 -9.20
CA SER A 569 6.33 -16.65 -10.27
C SER A 569 6.65 -15.56 -11.28
N TRP A 570 7.86 -15.62 -11.83
CA TRP A 570 8.31 -14.68 -12.87
C TRP A 570 8.30 -13.20 -12.46
N ASN A 571 8.17 -12.89 -11.17
CA ASN A 571 8.22 -11.52 -10.69
C ASN A 571 9.67 -11.05 -10.60
N VAL A 572 9.87 -9.75 -10.72
CA VAL A 572 11.16 -9.11 -10.51
C VAL A 572 11.05 -8.04 -9.45
N MET A 573 11.88 -8.20 -8.43
CA MET A 573 11.82 -7.43 -7.18
C MET A 573 13.21 -6.94 -6.82
N PHE A 574 13.36 -5.63 -6.67
CA PHE A 574 14.61 -5.00 -6.23
C PHE A 574 14.31 -3.67 -5.55
N ASN A 575 15.31 -3.09 -4.88
CA ASN A 575 15.12 -1.86 -4.12
C ASN A 575 13.92 -1.94 -3.15
N THR A 576 13.87 -3.04 -2.40
CA THR A 576 12.89 -3.34 -1.35
C THR A 576 13.53 -3.17 0.02
N VAL A 577 12.71 -3.09 1.08
CA VAL A 577 13.18 -2.91 2.47
C VAL A 577 14.09 -1.68 2.56
N ARG A 578 13.72 -0.64 1.81
CA ARG A 578 14.51 0.57 1.65
C ARG A 578 14.58 1.39 2.91
N GLU A 579 13.48 1.49 3.64
CA GLU A 579 13.32 2.40 4.78
C GLU A 579 13.15 1.67 6.10
N THR A 580 12.82 0.38 6.02
CA THR A 580 12.60 -0.52 7.16
C THR A 580 13.74 -1.55 7.22
N SER A 581 13.71 -2.52 8.15
CA SER A 581 14.71 -3.60 8.29
C SER A 581 14.12 -4.90 8.81
N ASP A 582 14.88 -6.01 8.81
CA ASP A 582 14.42 -7.31 9.32
C ASP A 582 13.22 -7.84 8.53
N HIS A 583 13.44 -8.03 7.23
CA HIS A 583 12.45 -8.54 6.28
C HIS A 583 13.13 -9.05 5.01
N GLY A 584 12.37 -9.69 4.12
CA GLY A 584 12.78 -9.98 2.75
C GLY A 584 11.95 -9.25 1.69
N ALA A 585 12.39 -9.32 0.44
CA ALA A 585 11.59 -8.85 -0.70
C ALA A 585 10.28 -9.65 -0.80
N ILE A 586 10.36 -10.95 -0.58
CA ILE A 586 9.21 -11.79 -0.21
C ILE A 586 9.33 -12.12 1.27
N ASN A 587 8.23 -12.02 2.00
CA ASN A 587 8.16 -12.46 3.40
C ASN A 587 6.87 -13.23 3.67
N THR A 588 6.98 -14.21 4.57
CA THR A 588 5.85 -15.03 4.99
C THR A 588 5.87 -15.25 6.50
N TRP A 589 4.68 -15.40 7.10
CA TRP A 589 4.49 -15.85 8.48
C TRP A 589 3.48 -16.99 8.57
N ASP A 590 3.52 -17.77 9.65
CA ASP A 590 2.47 -18.71 10.02
C ASP A 590 2.44 -18.95 11.53
N ARG A 591 2.09 -17.89 12.28
CA ARG A 591 2.13 -17.87 13.76
C ARG A 591 0.86 -18.35 14.46
N GLN A 592 -0.17 -18.75 13.74
CA GLN A 592 -1.37 -19.32 14.34
C GLN A 592 -2.15 -20.21 13.37
N PRO A 593 -2.86 -21.23 13.90
CA PRO A 593 -3.68 -22.10 13.09
C PRO A 593 -5.00 -21.46 12.67
N TYR A 594 -5.47 -21.86 11.50
CA TYR A 594 -6.84 -21.63 11.03
C TYR A 594 -7.43 -22.93 10.51
N LEU A 595 -8.72 -23.13 10.72
CA LEU A 595 -9.48 -24.18 10.03
C LEU A 595 -9.81 -23.71 8.62
N SER A 596 -9.43 -24.52 7.63
CA SER A 596 -9.78 -24.37 6.22
C SER A 596 -9.99 -25.75 5.58
N ASP A 597 -10.18 -25.84 4.27
CA ASP A 597 -10.21 -27.10 3.53
C ASP A 597 -9.05 -27.26 2.54
N ALA A 598 -7.90 -26.69 2.89
CA ALA A 598 -6.76 -26.58 1.98
C ALA A 598 -6.12 -27.93 1.59
N VAL A 599 -6.02 -28.88 2.52
CA VAL A 599 -5.39 -30.20 2.25
C VAL A 599 -6.32 -31.10 1.42
N GLN A 600 -7.61 -31.10 1.73
CA GLN A 600 -8.62 -31.84 1.00
C GLN A 600 -9.92 -31.03 0.97
N SER A 601 -10.37 -30.67 -0.23
CA SER A 601 -11.58 -29.86 -0.39
C SER A 601 -12.78 -30.50 0.31
N GLY A 602 -13.53 -29.68 1.04
CA GLY A 602 -14.69 -30.09 1.82
C GLY A 602 -14.37 -30.79 3.16
N LEU A 603 -13.10 -31.02 3.50
CA LEU A 603 -12.70 -31.54 4.81
C LEU A 603 -11.92 -30.49 5.61
N PRO A 604 -12.31 -30.21 6.87
CA PRO A 604 -11.61 -29.24 7.69
C PRO A 604 -10.19 -29.72 8.03
N SER A 605 -9.23 -28.81 7.93
CA SER A 605 -7.81 -29.00 8.15
C SER A 605 -7.24 -27.77 8.83
N LEU A 606 -6.31 -27.98 9.77
CA LEU A 606 -5.48 -26.91 10.32
C LEU A 606 -4.25 -26.61 9.47
N TRP A 607 -3.92 -27.48 8.52
CA TRP A 607 -2.79 -27.30 7.62
C TRP A 607 -3.22 -26.70 6.30
N GLN A 608 -2.35 -25.86 5.77
CA GLN A 608 -2.46 -25.25 4.46
C GLN A 608 -1.98 -26.16 3.33
N HIS A 609 -2.32 -25.79 2.11
CA HIS A 609 -1.78 -26.37 0.89
C HIS A 609 -0.35 -25.82 0.65
N GLY A 610 0.47 -26.59 -0.07
CA GLY A 610 1.77 -26.11 -0.53
C GLY A 610 1.65 -24.84 -1.37
N SER A 611 2.49 -23.83 -1.10
CA SER A 611 2.64 -22.62 -1.92
C SER A 611 3.97 -22.64 -2.65
N TYR A 612 4.03 -22.02 -3.83
CA TYR A 612 5.14 -22.15 -4.76
C TYR A 612 5.75 -20.77 -5.07
N ILE A 613 7.04 -20.60 -4.81
CA ILE A 613 7.81 -19.40 -5.11
C ILE A 613 8.87 -19.78 -6.13
N HIS A 614 8.62 -19.50 -7.41
CA HIS A 614 9.51 -20.01 -8.46
C HIS A 614 9.74 -19.10 -9.65
N HIS A 615 10.92 -19.21 -10.27
CA HIS A 615 11.27 -18.44 -11.47
C HIS A 615 11.25 -16.91 -11.27
N ASN A 616 11.38 -16.42 -10.04
CA ASN A 616 11.48 -15.00 -9.75
C ASN A 616 12.93 -14.51 -9.87
N THR A 617 13.12 -13.22 -10.15
CA THR A 617 14.42 -12.55 -10.01
C THR A 617 14.34 -11.58 -8.84
N ILE A 618 15.09 -11.87 -7.78
CA ILE A 618 14.97 -11.16 -6.51
C ILE A 618 16.34 -10.65 -6.09
N PHE A 619 16.43 -9.35 -5.83
CA PHE A 619 17.65 -8.72 -5.36
C PHE A 619 17.48 -8.38 -3.88
N ASN A 620 18.34 -8.98 -3.05
CA ASN A 620 18.51 -8.52 -1.68
C ASN A 620 19.18 -7.14 -1.74
N ASN A 621 18.52 -6.11 -1.23
CA ASN A 621 19.10 -4.77 -1.20
C ASN A 621 18.73 -4.06 0.11
N TYR A 622 19.47 -3.01 0.44
CA TYR A 622 19.27 -2.16 1.62
C TYR A 622 19.32 -2.97 2.92
N ASN A 623 18.23 -3.01 3.69
CA ASN A 623 18.20 -3.69 4.99
C ASN A 623 17.37 -4.98 4.95
N ALA A 624 17.16 -5.54 3.76
CA ALA A 624 16.60 -6.86 3.62
C ALA A 624 17.61 -7.89 4.17
N LEU A 625 17.13 -8.82 5.00
CA LEU A 625 17.95 -9.92 5.51
C LEU A 625 18.22 -10.94 4.41
N TRP A 626 17.16 -11.32 3.69
CA TRP A 626 17.19 -12.34 2.66
C TRP A 626 16.23 -11.98 1.53
N PRO A 627 16.53 -12.35 0.27
CA PRO A 627 15.57 -12.25 -0.83
C PRO A 627 14.20 -12.86 -0.50
N ILE A 628 14.20 -14.07 0.07
CA ILE A 628 13.02 -14.78 0.54
C ILE A 628 13.15 -14.95 2.05
N ASP A 629 12.24 -14.34 2.81
CA ASP A 629 12.21 -14.41 4.27
C ASP A 629 11.02 -15.25 4.75
N HIS A 630 11.21 -16.58 4.87
CA HIS A 630 10.25 -17.43 5.58
C HIS A 630 10.46 -17.27 7.08
N ASP A 631 9.77 -16.30 7.63
CA ASP A 631 9.85 -15.92 9.02
C ASP A 631 8.94 -16.81 9.89
N ASP A 632 8.83 -16.48 11.17
CA ASP A 632 8.13 -17.21 12.22
C ASP A 632 6.98 -18.13 11.75
N GLY A 633 7.20 -19.43 11.91
CA GLY A 633 6.18 -20.46 11.72
C GLY A 633 5.96 -20.90 10.28
N SER A 634 6.47 -20.15 9.30
CA SER A 634 6.26 -20.39 7.88
C SER A 634 6.49 -21.84 7.47
N CYS A 635 5.46 -22.47 6.91
CA CYS A 635 5.49 -23.88 6.52
C CYS A 635 4.83 -24.13 5.16
N PHE A 636 5.09 -25.30 4.56
CA PHE A 636 4.54 -25.71 3.25
C PHE A 636 4.86 -24.77 2.07
N TYR A 637 6.12 -24.36 1.95
CA TYR A 637 6.61 -23.64 0.77
C TYR A 637 7.53 -24.51 -0.08
N GLU A 638 7.41 -24.37 -1.40
CA GLU A 638 8.38 -24.87 -2.36
C GLU A 638 9.01 -23.68 -3.09
N ASP A 639 10.30 -23.48 -2.84
CA ASP A 639 11.08 -22.48 -3.53
C ASP A 639 11.89 -23.18 -4.62
N SER A 640 11.76 -22.72 -5.88
CA SER A 640 12.53 -23.33 -6.96
C SER A 640 12.82 -22.43 -8.15
N TYR A 641 13.96 -22.64 -8.83
CA TYR A 641 14.31 -21.91 -10.07
C TYR A 641 14.34 -20.38 -9.95
N ASN A 642 14.48 -19.82 -8.75
CA ASN A 642 14.63 -18.37 -8.58
C ASN A 642 16.08 -17.96 -8.80
N PHE A 643 16.25 -16.74 -9.30
CA PHE A 643 17.52 -16.04 -9.34
C PHE A 643 17.58 -15.08 -8.15
N LEU A 644 18.40 -15.41 -7.16
CA LEU A 644 18.50 -14.73 -5.88
C LEU A 644 19.85 -14.02 -5.82
N MET A 645 19.83 -12.70 -5.96
CA MET A 645 21.03 -11.86 -5.97
C MET A 645 21.28 -11.26 -4.59
N TYR A 646 22.54 -11.28 -4.15
CA TYR A 646 23.02 -10.81 -2.85
C TYR A 646 22.37 -11.48 -1.64
N GLY A 647 22.00 -12.77 -1.77
CA GLY A 647 21.51 -13.54 -0.66
C GLY A 647 20.85 -14.85 -1.07
N GLY A 648 20.33 -15.56 -0.07
CA GLY A 648 19.53 -16.77 -0.21
C GLY A 648 18.15 -16.65 0.43
N LYS A 649 17.90 -17.42 1.50
CA LYS A 649 16.60 -17.40 2.18
C LYS A 649 16.70 -17.58 3.69
N LYS A 650 15.75 -17.00 4.41
CA LYS A 650 15.47 -17.29 5.82
C LYS A 650 14.54 -18.48 5.91
N ASN A 651 14.81 -19.40 6.84
CA ASN A 651 13.92 -20.47 7.25
C ASN A 651 13.82 -20.44 8.79
N TYR A 652 12.77 -19.84 9.33
CA TYR A 652 12.67 -19.60 10.77
C TYR A 652 11.39 -20.19 11.38
N LEU A 653 11.56 -20.99 12.45
CA LEU A 653 10.51 -21.54 13.33
C LEU A 653 9.33 -22.30 12.68
N GLY A 654 9.44 -22.69 11.41
CA GLY A 654 8.46 -23.53 10.71
C GLY A 654 9.08 -24.75 10.03
N HIS A 655 8.28 -25.57 9.34
CA HIS A 655 8.71 -26.86 8.78
C HIS A 655 8.21 -27.08 7.34
N SER A 656 8.48 -28.25 6.74
CA SER A 656 7.90 -28.67 5.45
C SER A 656 8.15 -27.71 4.28
N LYS A 657 9.33 -27.07 4.27
CA LYS A 657 9.80 -26.25 3.16
C LYS A 657 10.72 -27.06 2.26
N LYS A 658 10.60 -26.88 0.95
CA LYS A 658 11.47 -27.48 -0.07
C LYS A 658 12.23 -26.38 -0.79
N ASP A 659 13.51 -26.63 -1.02
CA ASP A 659 14.39 -25.73 -1.79
C ASP A 659 15.15 -26.55 -2.82
N HIS A 660 15.08 -26.14 -4.09
CA HIS A 660 15.83 -26.81 -5.14
C HIS A 660 16.00 -25.96 -6.39
N HIS A 661 17.08 -26.19 -7.14
CA HIS A 661 17.33 -25.55 -8.43
C HIS A 661 17.38 -24.00 -8.38
N GLN A 662 17.76 -23.42 -7.23
CA GLN A 662 17.98 -21.97 -7.11
C GLN A 662 19.30 -21.56 -7.75
N ILE A 663 19.35 -20.31 -8.24
CA ILE A 663 20.61 -19.65 -8.58
C ILE A 663 20.86 -18.59 -7.51
N TYR A 664 21.83 -18.84 -6.64
CA TYR A 664 22.32 -17.87 -5.67
C TYR A 664 23.51 -17.11 -6.26
N VAL A 665 23.42 -15.79 -6.30
CA VAL A 665 24.49 -14.92 -6.81
C VAL A 665 24.97 -14.02 -5.68
N TYR A 666 26.26 -14.14 -5.34
CA TYR A 666 26.91 -13.31 -4.33
C TYR A 666 27.89 -12.34 -5.01
N SER A 667 28.19 -11.23 -4.32
CA SER A 667 29.26 -10.33 -4.75
C SER A 667 30.62 -10.97 -4.47
N ASP A 668 31.58 -10.84 -5.40
CA ASP A 668 33.00 -11.16 -5.16
C ASP A 668 33.72 -10.07 -4.33
N ALA A 669 33.02 -8.98 -4.02
CA ALA A 669 33.56 -7.88 -3.24
C ALA A 669 33.71 -8.31 -1.76
N GLY A 670 34.68 -7.73 -1.04
CA GLY A 670 34.87 -8.02 0.38
C GLY A 670 33.59 -7.71 1.17
N THR A 671 33.49 -8.24 2.39
CA THR A 671 32.37 -7.96 3.33
C THR A 671 32.06 -6.48 3.53
N ASP A 672 32.99 -5.61 3.12
CA ASP A 672 32.98 -4.17 3.37
C ASP A 672 32.63 -3.34 2.11
N ASP A 673 32.45 -3.95 0.94
CA ASP A 673 32.44 -3.21 -0.35
C ASP A 673 31.04 -2.94 -0.95
N PHE A 674 29.94 -3.54 -0.45
CA PHE A 674 28.58 -3.22 -0.91
C PHE A 674 27.53 -3.35 0.21
N GLY A 675 26.87 -2.22 0.54
CA GLY A 675 25.54 -2.14 1.17
C GLY A 675 25.34 -2.90 2.48
N SER A 676 25.60 -2.24 3.63
CA SER A 676 25.45 -2.79 4.99
C SER A 676 26.26 -4.07 5.25
N ASN A 677 26.96 -4.14 6.39
CA ASN A 677 27.68 -5.34 6.82
C ASN A 677 26.79 -6.60 6.85
N THR A 678 25.46 -6.43 6.80
CA THR A 678 24.44 -7.47 6.73
C THR A 678 24.24 -8.13 5.35
N CYS A 679 24.67 -7.55 4.22
CA CYS A 679 24.51 -8.21 2.91
C CYS A 679 25.38 -9.48 2.76
N LEU A 680 26.38 -9.64 3.62
CA LEU A 680 27.32 -10.79 3.63
C LEU A 680 27.64 -11.29 5.04
N ASP A 681 26.86 -10.92 6.06
CA ASP A 681 27.16 -11.33 7.45
C ASP A 681 27.11 -12.85 7.61
N TYR A 682 27.93 -13.34 8.54
CA TYR A 682 28.41 -14.72 8.79
C TYR A 682 27.40 -15.89 8.79
N TYR A 683 26.13 -15.64 8.52
CA TYR A 683 25.06 -16.62 8.32
C TYR A 683 24.82 -16.95 6.84
N ALA A 684 25.83 -16.86 5.98
CA ALA A 684 25.80 -17.56 4.70
C ALA A 684 25.27 -19.00 4.94
N PRO A 685 24.27 -19.47 4.17
CA PRO A 685 23.66 -20.77 4.43
C PRO A 685 24.76 -21.83 4.45
N ARG A 686 25.02 -22.42 5.62
CA ARG A 686 25.89 -23.57 5.71
C ARG A 686 25.18 -24.72 4.99
N ARG A 687 25.86 -25.33 4.03
CA ARG A 687 25.40 -26.58 3.41
C ARG A 687 25.09 -27.61 4.50
N GLY A 688 23.84 -28.05 4.60
CA GLY A 688 23.42 -29.20 5.41
C GLY A 688 22.46 -28.89 6.57
N TYR A 689 21.65 -29.92 6.90
CA TYR A 689 20.61 -30.04 7.93
C TYR A 689 20.25 -28.77 8.73
N SER A 690 19.17 -28.12 8.29
CA SER A 690 18.34 -27.24 9.12
C SER A 690 17.33 -28.11 9.88
N GLY A 691 17.18 -27.87 11.19
CA GLY A 691 16.62 -28.78 12.19
C GLY A 691 15.11 -29.02 12.18
N TRP A 692 14.40 -28.85 11.06
CA TRP A 692 12.93 -28.85 11.02
C TRP A 692 12.33 -29.69 9.88
N ASN A 693 12.92 -30.86 9.61
CA ASN A 693 12.43 -31.86 8.64
C ASN A 693 12.40 -31.35 7.18
N GLU A 694 13.39 -30.53 6.82
CA GLU A 694 13.53 -29.90 5.49
C GLU A 694 14.17 -30.84 4.47
N VAL A 695 13.85 -30.64 3.19
CA VAL A 695 14.46 -31.38 2.07
C VAL A 695 15.16 -30.39 1.13
N TYR A 696 16.48 -30.50 1.05
CA TYR A 696 17.31 -29.83 0.05
C TYR A 696 17.57 -30.82 -1.08
N ILE A 697 17.18 -30.47 -2.31
CA ILE A 697 17.46 -31.28 -3.50
C ILE A 697 18.44 -30.48 -4.36
N GLU A 698 19.63 -31.03 -4.58
CA GLU A 698 20.67 -30.42 -5.43
C GLU A 698 20.17 -30.16 -6.85
#